data_AF-A0AAX2IUQ7-F1
#
_entry.id   AF-A0AAX2IUQ7-F1
#
_cell.length_a   1.000
_cell.length_b   1.000
_cell.length_c   1.000
_cell.angle_alpha   90.00
_cell.angle_beta   90.00
_cell.angle_gamma   90.00
#
_symmetry.space_group_name_H-M   'P 1'
#
loop_
_entity.id
_entity.type
_entity.pdbx_description
1 polymer ?
#
loop_
_entity_poly.entity_id
_entity_poly.type
_entity_poly.pdbx_seq_one_letter_code
_entity_poly.pdbx_strand_id
1 'polypeptide(L)'
;MPNLPGLYFLQAYPREEIWRLFVDGRFWSKENGWKGYESREPGCLNAALESLCSIALQVEKSDEEFELSVDLIKKIHKKCGKKVEELQEKNPGEIRTDEPVSFGIPAGRASIKGIEEFLSFAFLTEGEAEFGPGKAGPFGPSFNKNYFKNLNREQIPELAKQIYVDMCKYGHSNTNHFYLAVMKNVDLYLEKITQSYNQEIKTAETLDEKLKIIVKHIRMYEVLHPFRDANGRTFVNNLLNILLMQQGLPPATFYEPNVFDLYSADELVVVVKEAIFNTVEIIEKSKKKDPVFLYGYHSSLEDQTKFRDMLDSPAYEKIRHMDFSDLNPEKLQSNAQKCLSSLNEQYPLHRGAIYLSDPSDIKLLLSHCNESEINQRIEQGAPPLYVGKTPAHLAVLSGNMAMIDELIAKKADLSLQDYDGKTALHYAAESGNMQIMGKVLKVVLSQENAIKVLNIKDNHGKTAFHYAAEYGTPELVSALTTTEVIQINEPDNSGTSAITLAYKNHKLKIFDELLNSGADISNELLEAVWARKDKETLGKIIAKNEKILSNKEAFRIAISLGSINLVKKFLHAGVDIDIPLTKEKATPLMLSINSGNPKLVSYLLKKGANTRLTDTSGNTVLHYVFYSKAENREALASIITEKDKELINQPNTNGNPPLYNAVVVNDLKMATILLEQGAKVDFEDRLGNNILHSAMRRCDLPIILDIVKKDSSLLHKRNSEGRNPFHQALHEMHTFPSSKETEEIHFMNLSDFLLKEKVDLNKKDIQGKTILDIALSKQYFHLAVKLMKAGAHTNISSPSKFLKNSDANSILERPFKFKNDLKKELDKNSLIAMSQINDLYVQIKNNRIRTPTGYAPKEGVSFFKGKSNDAKARDEVLSVLKELYDSKLTEILGNLPGEGVEEIKRSQKLFDTELKLLIKNQDISRKVDKKSIQEAVGTSLKIKW
;
A
#
# COMPACT_ATOMS: atom_id res chain seq x y z
N MET A 1 -27.12 41.56 -19.43
CA MET A 1 -26.40 40.58 -20.28
C MET A 1 -26.13 39.37 -19.41
N PRO A 2 -26.30 38.14 -19.90
CA PRO A 2 -26.03 36.94 -19.11
C PRO A 2 -24.55 36.91 -18.71
N ASN A 3 -24.27 36.46 -17.49
CA ASN A 3 -22.90 36.36 -16.98
C ASN A 3 -22.13 35.23 -17.67
N LEU A 4 -22.85 34.16 -18.03
CA LEU A 4 -22.33 32.96 -18.69
C LEU A 4 -23.10 32.70 -20.00
N PRO A 5 -22.89 33.51 -21.06
CA PRO A 5 -23.58 33.31 -22.35
C PRO A 5 -23.34 31.92 -22.97
N GLY A 6 -22.24 31.25 -22.63
CA GLY A 6 -21.93 29.89 -23.10
C GLY A 6 -22.81 28.80 -22.47
N LEU A 7 -23.61 29.10 -21.45
CA LEU A 7 -24.62 28.17 -20.91
C LEU A 7 -25.61 27.68 -21.99
N TYR A 8 -25.81 28.47 -23.05
CA TYR A 8 -26.54 28.06 -24.24
C TYR A 8 -26.04 26.71 -24.79
N PHE A 9 -24.73 26.50 -24.87
CA PHE A 9 -24.16 25.23 -25.37
C PHE A 9 -24.34 24.08 -24.40
N LEU A 10 -24.31 24.34 -23.08
CA LEU A 10 -24.57 23.33 -22.07
C LEU A 10 -26.04 22.88 -22.08
N GLN A 11 -26.98 23.81 -22.34
CA GLN A 11 -28.38 23.49 -22.59
C GLN A 11 -28.56 22.68 -23.87
N ALA A 12 -27.89 23.09 -24.95
CA ALA A 12 -27.95 22.44 -26.27
C ALA A 12 -27.28 21.05 -26.30
N TYR A 13 -26.42 20.74 -25.34
CA TYR A 13 -25.74 19.45 -25.23
C TYR A 13 -26.76 18.31 -25.06
N PRO A 14 -26.70 17.23 -25.86
CA PRO A 14 -27.61 16.08 -25.75
C PRO A 14 -27.56 15.44 -24.36
N ARG A 15 -28.74 15.22 -23.76
CA ARG A 15 -28.88 14.75 -22.37
C ARG A 15 -28.23 13.39 -22.17
N GLU A 16 -28.43 12.49 -23.13
CA GLU A 16 -27.94 11.12 -23.15
C GLU A 16 -26.41 11.00 -23.33
N GLU A 17 -25.72 12.07 -23.73
CA GLU A 17 -24.26 12.08 -23.94
C GLU A 17 -23.51 13.04 -23.00
N ILE A 18 -24.19 13.73 -22.08
CA ILE A 18 -23.60 14.79 -21.22
C ILE A 18 -22.42 14.30 -20.37
N TRP A 19 -22.34 13.00 -20.09
CA TRP A 19 -21.23 12.36 -19.37
C TRP A 19 -19.88 12.56 -20.06
N ARG A 20 -19.86 12.80 -21.37
CA ARG A 20 -18.62 13.01 -22.16
C ARG A 20 -17.85 14.26 -21.74
N LEU A 21 -18.49 15.22 -21.07
CA LEU A 21 -17.80 16.37 -20.48
C LEU A 21 -16.86 16.01 -19.32
N PHE A 22 -17.03 14.84 -18.70
CA PHE A 22 -16.28 14.43 -17.51
C PHE A 22 -15.46 13.16 -17.73
N VAL A 23 -15.90 12.28 -18.63
CA VAL A 23 -15.18 11.04 -18.96
C VAL A 23 -14.24 11.29 -20.13
N ASP A 24 -12.93 11.11 -19.90
CA ASP A 24 -11.91 11.28 -20.94
C ASP A 24 -12.20 10.41 -22.19
N GLY A 25 -12.10 11.02 -23.38
CA GLY A 25 -12.32 10.35 -24.68
C GLY A 25 -11.50 9.08 -24.89
N ARG A 26 -10.30 9.00 -24.31
CA ARG A 26 -9.43 7.82 -24.36
C ARG A 26 -10.04 6.56 -23.73
N PHE A 27 -11.04 6.71 -22.85
CA PHE A 27 -11.69 5.57 -22.18
C PHE A 27 -12.89 5.04 -22.95
N TRP A 28 -13.56 5.86 -23.77
CA TRP A 28 -14.90 5.55 -24.27
C TRP A 28 -14.98 4.19 -24.99
N SER A 29 -14.03 3.90 -25.88
CA SER A 29 -14.02 2.65 -26.64
C SER A 29 -13.76 1.41 -25.76
N LYS A 30 -12.84 1.51 -24.79
CA LYS A 30 -12.36 0.37 -23.97
C LYS A 30 -13.23 0.10 -22.75
N GLU A 31 -13.89 1.14 -22.25
CA GLU A 31 -14.63 1.11 -20.98
C GLU A 31 -16.14 1.30 -21.16
N ASN A 32 -16.62 1.08 -22.39
CA ASN A 32 -18.03 1.15 -22.75
C ASN A 32 -18.66 2.51 -22.38
N GLY A 33 -17.99 3.60 -22.79
CA GLY A 33 -18.41 4.96 -22.52
C GLY A 33 -18.17 5.35 -21.06
N TRP A 34 -19.25 5.66 -20.35
CA TRP A 34 -19.22 6.14 -18.96
C TRP A 34 -19.11 5.03 -17.90
N LYS A 35 -19.38 3.77 -18.26
CA LYS A 35 -19.52 2.66 -17.30
C LYS A 35 -18.26 2.39 -16.49
N GLY A 36 -17.09 2.37 -17.14
CA GLY A 36 -15.83 2.14 -16.44
C GLY A 36 -15.42 3.30 -15.53
N TYR A 37 -15.81 4.54 -15.85
CA TYR A 37 -15.58 5.68 -14.98
C TYR A 37 -16.47 5.62 -13.73
N GLU A 38 -17.77 5.32 -13.93
CA GLU A 38 -18.75 5.19 -12.85
C GLU A 38 -18.49 3.96 -11.95
N SER A 39 -17.91 2.88 -12.48
CA SER A 39 -17.60 1.68 -11.67
C SER A 39 -16.40 1.86 -10.74
N ARG A 40 -15.51 2.81 -11.04
CA ARG A 40 -14.36 3.15 -10.18
C ARG A 40 -14.81 3.94 -8.95
N GLU A 41 -15.59 4.99 -9.17
CA GLU A 41 -16.10 5.88 -8.12
C GLU A 41 -17.61 6.12 -8.32
N PRO A 42 -18.50 5.22 -7.82
CA PRO A 42 -19.95 5.36 -8.04
C PRO A 42 -20.51 6.71 -7.57
N GLY A 43 -21.29 7.38 -8.41
CA GLY A 43 -21.88 8.69 -8.18
C GLY A 43 -20.99 9.88 -8.57
N CYS A 44 -19.73 9.66 -8.98
CA CYS A 44 -18.80 10.74 -9.30
C CYS A 44 -19.24 11.58 -10.51
N LEU A 45 -19.90 10.98 -11.52
CA LEU A 45 -20.41 11.71 -12.69
C LEU A 45 -21.54 12.66 -12.32
N ASN A 46 -22.50 12.19 -11.53
CA ASN A 46 -23.59 13.02 -11.02
C ASN A 46 -23.05 14.15 -10.12
N ALA A 47 -22.07 13.86 -9.25
CA ALA A 47 -21.45 14.87 -8.40
C ALA A 47 -20.69 15.93 -9.23
N ALA A 48 -19.96 15.52 -10.27
CA ALA A 48 -19.24 16.44 -11.16
C ALA A 48 -20.19 17.31 -11.99
N LEU A 49 -21.25 16.73 -12.56
CA LEU A 49 -22.27 17.46 -13.30
C LEU A 49 -23.03 18.44 -12.41
N GLU A 50 -23.45 18.00 -11.23
CA GLU A 50 -24.14 18.83 -10.25
C GLU A 50 -23.21 19.95 -9.75
N SER A 51 -21.92 19.69 -9.56
CA SER A 51 -20.93 20.70 -9.23
C SER A 51 -20.90 21.80 -10.30
N LEU A 52 -20.67 21.43 -11.56
CA LEU A 52 -20.55 22.38 -12.67
C LEU A 52 -21.84 23.20 -12.80
N CYS A 53 -22.99 22.54 -12.86
CA CYS A 53 -24.28 23.18 -13.10
C CYS A 53 -24.71 24.07 -11.93
N SER A 54 -24.53 23.61 -10.68
CA SER A 54 -24.95 24.38 -9.52
C SER A 54 -24.07 25.61 -9.29
N ILE A 55 -22.78 25.54 -9.62
CA ILE A 55 -21.90 26.71 -9.59
C ILE A 55 -22.21 27.67 -10.74
N ALA A 56 -22.44 27.17 -11.95
CA ALA A 56 -22.82 28.02 -13.07
C ALA A 56 -24.12 28.79 -12.79
N LEU A 57 -25.13 28.14 -12.18
CA LEU A 57 -26.35 28.82 -11.72
C LEU A 57 -26.11 29.85 -10.61
N GLN A 58 -25.10 29.65 -9.75
CA GLN A 58 -24.75 30.64 -8.72
C GLN A 58 -24.12 31.88 -9.34
N VAL A 59 -23.22 31.69 -10.30
CA VAL A 59 -22.57 32.78 -11.05
C VAL A 59 -23.57 33.54 -11.91
N GLU A 60 -24.49 32.83 -12.59
CA GLU A 60 -25.50 33.46 -13.45
C GLU A 60 -26.52 34.29 -12.67
N LYS A 61 -26.78 33.94 -11.41
CA LYS A 61 -27.70 34.69 -10.53
C LYS A 61 -27.06 35.87 -9.80
N SER A 62 -25.74 36.01 -9.89
CA SER A 62 -25.02 37.11 -9.26
C SER A 62 -25.29 38.41 -10.02
N ASP A 63 -25.71 39.46 -9.30
CA ASP A 63 -25.85 40.81 -9.87
C ASP A 63 -24.48 41.48 -10.10
N GLU A 64 -23.40 40.95 -9.50
CA GLU A 64 -22.03 41.41 -9.67
C GLU A 64 -21.34 40.75 -10.87
N GLU A 65 -20.47 41.49 -11.54
CA GLU A 65 -19.60 40.96 -12.60
C GLU A 65 -18.71 39.84 -12.03
N PHE A 66 -18.65 38.70 -12.73
CA PHE A 66 -17.94 37.53 -12.24
C PHE A 66 -16.43 37.77 -12.11
N GLU A 67 -15.93 37.70 -10.86
CA GLU A 67 -14.51 37.58 -10.54
C GLU A 67 -14.21 36.24 -9.87
N LEU A 68 -13.03 35.67 -10.17
CA LEU A 68 -12.61 34.40 -9.59
C LEU A 68 -12.15 34.61 -8.13
N SER A 69 -12.59 33.74 -7.22
CA SER A 69 -12.19 33.75 -5.81
C SER A 69 -11.79 32.37 -5.31
N VAL A 70 -10.90 32.32 -4.31
CA VAL A 70 -10.51 31.06 -3.65
C VAL A 70 -11.70 30.39 -2.96
N ASP A 71 -12.66 31.15 -2.44
CA ASP A 71 -13.89 30.59 -1.87
C ASP A 71 -14.74 29.85 -2.91
N LEU A 72 -14.84 30.39 -4.13
CA LEU A 72 -15.49 29.69 -5.24
C LEU A 72 -14.77 28.38 -5.58
N ILE A 73 -13.43 28.41 -5.65
CA ILE A 73 -12.61 27.21 -5.90
C ILE A 73 -12.87 26.14 -4.84
N LYS A 74 -12.86 26.52 -3.55
CA LYS A 74 -13.18 25.60 -2.43
C LYS A 74 -14.61 25.05 -2.52
N LYS A 75 -15.58 25.88 -2.94
CA LYS A 75 -16.97 25.46 -3.15
C LYS A 75 -17.11 24.45 -4.29
N ILE A 76 -16.40 24.66 -5.41
CA ILE A 76 -16.35 23.69 -6.52
C ILE A 76 -15.80 22.37 -6.00
N HIS A 77 -14.63 22.38 -5.35
CA HIS A 77 -13.99 21.17 -4.83
C HIS A 77 -14.90 20.42 -3.83
N LYS A 78 -15.55 21.16 -2.91
CA LYS A 78 -16.50 20.59 -1.95
C LYS A 78 -17.68 19.88 -2.63
N LYS A 79 -18.15 20.40 -3.77
CA LYS A 79 -19.25 19.80 -4.55
C LYS A 79 -18.78 18.58 -5.33
N CYS A 80 -17.58 18.58 -5.89
CA CYS A 80 -16.98 17.41 -6.54
C CYS A 80 -16.90 16.20 -5.61
N GLY A 81 -16.65 16.40 -4.31
CA GLY A 81 -16.59 15.33 -3.31
C GLY A 81 -17.95 14.86 -2.76
N LYS A 82 -19.04 15.57 -3.03
CA LYS A 82 -20.34 15.29 -2.41
C LYS A 82 -20.92 13.96 -2.92
N LYS A 83 -21.36 13.09 -2.01
CA LYS A 83 -21.87 11.73 -2.30
C LYS A 83 -20.84 10.77 -2.93
N VAL A 84 -19.54 11.07 -2.86
CA VAL A 84 -18.45 10.16 -3.25
C VAL A 84 -17.75 9.71 -1.97
N GLU A 85 -17.96 8.46 -1.54
CA GLU A 85 -17.47 7.95 -0.25
C GLU A 85 -15.95 8.13 -0.11
N GLU A 86 -15.18 7.81 -1.14
CA GLU A 86 -13.72 7.88 -1.16
C GLU A 86 -13.18 9.31 -0.99
N LEU A 87 -13.92 10.31 -1.44
CA LEU A 87 -13.53 11.71 -1.30
C LEU A 87 -13.93 12.29 0.06
N GLN A 88 -14.95 11.74 0.75
CA GLN A 88 -15.38 12.25 2.06
C GLN A 88 -14.27 12.13 3.11
N GLU A 89 -13.47 11.05 3.06
CA GLU A 89 -12.34 10.83 3.97
C GLU A 89 -11.16 11.79 3.72
N LYS A 90 -11.20 12.59 2.64
CA LYS A 90 -10.14 13.54 2.25
C LYS A 90 -10.46 15.01 2.55
N ASN A 91 -11.51 15.26 3.35
CA ASN A 91 -12.09 16.58 3.69
C ASN A 91 -12.33 17.49 2.47
N PRO A 92 -13.37 17.22 1.66
CA PRO A 92 -13.68 18.01 0.47
C PRO A 92 -13.91 19.51 0.77
N GLY A 93 -13.05 20.35 0.20
CA GLY A 93 -13.15 21.82 0.23
C GLY A 93 -12.11 22.48 1.14
N GLU A 94 -11.29 21.68 1.81
CA GLU A 94 -10.14 22.15 2.60
C GLU A 94 -8.87 22.12 1.76
N ILE A 95 -8.11 23.22 1.81
CA ILE A 95 -6.80 23.32 1.17
C ILE A 95 -5.78 22.53 2.01
N ARG A 96 -4.84 21.88 1.34
CA ARG A 96 -3.70 21.20 1.97
C ARG A 96 -2.81 22.16 2.74
N THR A 97 -2.20 21.65 3.80
CA THR A 97 -1.16 22.34 4.56
C THR A 97 0.21 21.74 4.22
N ASP A 98 0.52 20.59 4.80
CA ASP A 98 1.84 19.98 4.90
C ASP A 98 1.86 18.51 4.49
N GLU A 99 0.71 17.94 4.14
CA GLU A 99 0.60 16.57 3.63
C GLU A 99 1.47 16.36 2.37
N PRO A 100 1.78 15.14 1.94
CA PRO A 100 2.41 14.92 0.64
C PRO A 100 1.36 14.49 -0.40
N VAL A 101 1.35 15.14 -1.57
CA VAL A 101 0.59 14.66 -2.74
C VAL A 101 1.50 14.61 -3.95
N SER A 102 1.55 13.44 -4.57
CA SER A 102 2.46 13.17 -5.67
C SER A 102 1.83 12.26 -6.70
N PHE A 103 2.25 12.39 -7.96
CA PHE A 103 1.82 11.54 -9.04
C PHE A 103 2.91 11.39 -10.09
N GLY A 104 2.73 10.38 -10.95
CA GLY A 104 3.62 10.09 -12.07
C GLY A 104 3.14 10.75 -13.35
N ILE A 105 4.07 11.30 -14.15
CA ILE A 105 3.76 11.93 -15.43
C ILE A 105 4.51 11.19 -16.56
N PRO A 106 3.79 10.57 -17.52
CA PRO A 106 4.41 9.91 -18.67
C PRO A 106 4.82 10.92 -19.75
N ALA A 107 5.67 10.49 -20.69
CA ALA A 107 6.14 11.37 -21.78
C ALA A 107 5.01 11.88 -22.67
N GLY A 108 3.96 11.07 -22.89
CA GLY A 108 2.79 11.46 -23.68
C GLY A 108 1.89 12.52 -23.06
N ARG A 109 2.19 12.95 -21.83
CA ARG A 109 1.53 14.08 -21.16
C ARG A 109 2.50 15.24 -20.92
N ALA A 110 3.63 15.24 -21.61
CA ALA A 110 4.65 16.28 -21.52
C ALA A 110 5.05 16.80 -22.90
N SER A 111 5.54 18.04 -22.92
CA SER A 111 6.23 18.64 -24.05
C SER A 111 7.51 19.31 -23.57
N ILE A 112 8.46 19.54 -24.47
CA ILE A 112 9.70 20.24 -24.16
C ILE A 112 9.37 21.65 -23.67
N LYS A 113 8.46 22.36 -24.33
CA LYS A 113 8.04 23.71 -23.93
C LYS A 113 7.29 23.74 -22.61
N GLY A 114 6.45 22.76 -22.34
CA GLY A 114 5.76 22.67 -21.06
C GLY A 114 6.69 22.35 -19.90
N ILE A 115 7.71 21.51 -20.11
CA ILE A 115 8.78 21.28 -19.13
C ILE A 115 9.61 22.56 -18.89
N GLU A 116 9.95 23.31 -19.95
CA GLU A 116 10.63 24.61 -19.82
C GLU A 116 9.83 25.57 -18.92
N GLU A 117 8.53 25.73 -19.17
CA GLU A 117 7.67 26.58 -18.35
C GLU A 117 7.50 26.03 -16.92
N PHE A 118 7.35 24.71 -16.77
CA PHE A 118 7.18 24.05 -15.46
C PHE A 118 8.37 24.32 -14.54
N LEU A 119 9.59 24.13 -15.05
CA LEU A 119 10.84 24.39 -14.33
C LEU A 119 11.03 25.89 -14.03
N SER A 120 10.34 26.76 -14.77
CA SER A 120 10.41 28.22 -14.61
C SER A 120 9.47 28.78 -13.54
N PHE A 121 8.53 27.98 -13.01
CA PHE A 121 7.63 28.42 -11.95
C PHE A 121 8.37 28.59 -10.62
N ALA A 122 8.55 29.85 -10.21
CA ALA A 122 9.27 30.18 -8.98
C ALA A 122 8.64 29.55 -7.72
N PHE A 123 7.30 29.48 -7.66
CA PHE A 123 6.58 28.93 -6.50
C PHE A 123 6.85 27.44 -6.27
N LEU A 124 7.27 26.68 -7.29
CA LEU A 124 7.64 25.26 -7.13
C LEU A 124 8.98 25.13 -6.41
N THR A 125 9.99 25.90 -6.83
CA THR A 125 11.31 25.91 -6.20
C THR A 125 11.25 26.49 -4.78
N GLU A 126 10.50 27.58 -4.58
CA GLU A 126 10.31 28.23 -3.28
C GLU A 126 9.42 27.40 -2.33
N GLY A 127 8.46 26.66 -2.87
CA GLY A 127 7.57 25.76 -2.15
C GLY A 127 8.15 24.38 -1.84
N GLU A 128 9.43 24.16 -2.15
CA GLU A 128 10.14 22.89 -1.95
C GLU A 128 9.45 21.69 -2.63
N ALA A 129 8.86 21.89 -3.81
CA ALA A 129 8.37 20.79 -4.63
C ALA A 129 9.52 19.89 -5.11
N GLU A 130 9.22 18.64 -5.45
CA GLU A 130 10.21 17.71 -6.01
C GLU A 130 9.75 17.19 -7.37
N PHE A 131 10.67 17.15 -8.34
CA PHE A 131 10.40 16.59 -9.67
C PHE A 131 11.61 15.89 -10.24
N GLY A 132 11.42 14.69 -10.77
CA GLY A 132 12.44 13.99 -11.54
C GLY A 132 12.25 12.48 -11.64
N PRO A 133 13.24 11.75 -12.17
CA PRO A 133 13.15 10.32 -12.35
C PRO A 133 13.18 9.58 -11.00
N GLY A 134 12.40 8.51 -10.87
CA GLY A 134 12.28 7.77 -9.63
C GLY A 134 11.46 6.49 -9.74
N LYS A 135 11.08 5.93 -8.59
CA LYS A 135 10.17 4.79 -8.51
C LYS A 135 9.03 5.09 -7.53
N ALA A 136 7.83 4.61 -7.83
CA ALA A 136 6.71 4.67 -6.90
C ALA A 136 7.02 3.83 -5.65
N GLY A 137 6.68 4.36 -4.47
CA GLY A 137 6.79 3.69 -3.19
C GLY A 137 5.47 3.75 -2.40
N PRO A 138 5.34 3.00 -1.30
CA PRO A 138 4.09 2.90 -0.53
C PRO A 138 3.66 4.21 0.14
N PHE A 139 4.57 5.16 0.34
CA PHE A 139 4.31 6.46 0.98
C PHE A 139 4.61 7.66 0.07
N GLY A 140 4.85 7.42 -1.22
CA GLY A 140 5.30 8.45 -2.17
C GLY A 140 6.49 7.98 -3.03
N PRO A 141 6.91 8.79 -4.01
CA PRO A 141 8.01 8.46 -4.91
C PRO A 141 9.38 8.53 -4.22
N SER A 142 10.27 7.63 -4.61
CA SER A 142 11.70 7.70 -4.30
C SER A 142 12.45 8.28 -5.50
N PHE A 143 12.93 9.51 -5.37
CA PHE A 143 13.63 10.22 -6.45
C PHE A 143 15.09 9.78 -6.58
N ASN A 144 15.52 9.49 -7.81
CA ASN A 144 16.93 9.32 -8.15
C ASN A 144 17.62 10.68 -8.31
N LYS A 145 16.87 11.68 -8.78
CA LYS A 145 17.30 13.07 -8.97
C LYS A 145 16.09 13.98 -8.79
N ASN A 146 16.27 15.09 -8.09
CA ASN A 146 15.31 16.19 -8.01
C ASN A 146 15.87 17.39 -8.80
N TYR A 147 15.19 17.78 -9.88
CA TYR A 147 15.62 18.86 -10.77
C TYR A 147 15.47 20.26 -10.17
N PHE A 148 14.59 20.45 -9.18
CA PHE A 148 14.45 21.75 -8.51
C PHE A 148 15.61 22.06 -7.56
N LYS A 149 16.33 21.03 -7.09
CA LYS A 149 17.46 21.20 -6.18
C LYS A 149 18.66 21.79 -6.94
N ASN A 150 19.07 23.01 -6.58
CA ASN A 150 20.15 23.77 -7.22
C ASN A 150 19.92 24.06 -8.71
N LEU A 151 18.66 24.31 -9.12
CA LEU A 151 18.31 24.60 -10.50
C LEU A 151 18.95 25.92 -10.98
N ASN A 152 19.80 25.86 -12.01
CA ASN A 152 20.27 27.04 -12.73
C ASN A 152 19.28 27.40 -13.85
N ARG A 153 18.72 28.61 -13.79
CA ARG A 153 17.73 29.09 -14.77
C ARG A 153 18.25 29.13 -16.20
N GLU A 154 19.54 29.37 -16.41
CA GLU A 154 20.15 29.39 -17.74
C GLU A 154 20.18 28.00 -18.40
N GLN A 155 20.10 26.92 -17.62
CA GLN A 155 20.17 25.54 -18.11
C GLN A 155 18.80 24.93 -18.42
N ILE A 156 17.70 25.64 -18.13
CA ILE A 156 16.33 25.11 -18.27
C ILE A 156 16.04 24.61 -19.70
N PRO A 157 16.38 25.33 -20.80
CA PRO A 157 16.06 24.88 -22.15
C PRO A 157 16.72 23.54 -22.54
N GLU A 158 18.01 23.38 -22.27
CA GLU A 158 18.74 22.13 -22.52
C GLU A 158 18.27 21.01 -21.59
N LEU A 159 18.00 21.35 -20.32
CA LEU A 159 17.51 20.39 -19.33
C LEU A 159 16.13 19.87 -19.70
N ALA A 160 15.23 20.71 -20.20
CA ALA A 160 13.88 20.31 -20.62
C ALA A 160 13.91 19.29 -21.77
N LYS A 161 14.78 19.51 -22.76
CA LYS A 161 15.03 18.56 -23.85
C LYS A 161 15.54 17.22 -23.31
N GLN A 162 16.52 17.27 -22.41
CA GLN A 162 17.10 16.07 -21.81
C GLN A 162 16.05 15.29 -21.01
N ILE A 163 15.24 15.96 -20.18
CA ILE A 163 14.16 15.34 -19.42
C ILE A 163 13.16 14.66 -20.35
N TYR A 164 12.71 15.35 -21.41
CA TYR A 164 11.76 14.77 -22.35
C TYR A 164 12.31 13.52 -23.06
N VAL A 165 13.59 13.53 -23.44
CA VAL A 165 14.28 12.35 -24.00
C VAL A 165 14.34 11.21 -22.98
N ASP A 166 14.66 11.50 -21.72
CA ASP A 166 14.71 10.49 -20.65
C ASP A 166 13.32 9.89 -20.36
N MET A 167 12.27 10.71 -20.41
CA MET A 167 10.87 10.26 -20.32
C MET A 167 10.53 9.34 -21.50
N CYS A 168 10.78 9.77 -22.74
CA CYS A 168 10.50 9.00 -23.96
C CYS A 168 11.24 7.67 -24.01
N LYS A 169 12.52 7.65 -23.59
CA LYS A 169 13.36 6.43 -23.59
C LYS A 169 12.80 5.33 -22.69
N TYR A 170 12.10 5.69 -21.62
CA TYR A 170 11.46 4.72 -20.72
C TYR A 170 10.14 4.16 -21.30
N GLY A 171 9.50 4.91 -22.19
CA GLY A 171 8.26 4.54 -22.86
C GLY A 171 7.26 5.69 -22.82
N HIS A 172 6.59 5.94 -23.94
CA HIS A 172 5.76 7.15 -24.12
C HIS A 172 4.57 7.22 -23.15
N SER A 173 3.83 6.13 -22.98
CA SER A 173 2.76 5.99 -22.00
C SER A 173 3.22 5.45 -20.64
N ASN A 174 4.52 5.13 -20.49
CA ASN A 174 5.10 4.65 -19.24
C ASN A 174 5.58 5.80 -18.36
N THR A 175 5.57 5.59 -17.05
CA THR A 175 5.99 6.61 -16.08
C THR A 175 7.34 6.25 -15.45
N ASN A 176 8.32 7.14 -15.63
CA ASN A 176 9.59 7.14 -14.88
C ASN A 176 9.77 8.42 -14.05
N HIS A 177 9.05 9.49 -14.39
CA HIS A 177 9.17 10.78 -13.74
C HIS A 177 7.97 11.01 -12.82
N PHE A 178 8.26 11.44 -11.60
CA PHE A 178 7.27 11.73 -10.59
C PHE A 178 7.37 13.21 -10.21
N TYR A 179 6.26 13.74 -9.73
CA TYR A 179 6.13 15.08 -9.19
C TYR A 179 5.52 14.97 -7.79
N LEU A 180 6.18 15.57 -6.80
CA LEU A 180 5.67 15.78 -5.45
C LEU A 180 5.38 17.28 -5.31
N ALA A 181 4.10 17.61 -5.10
CA ALA A 181 3.63 18.98 -5.05
C ALA A 181 4.17 19.74 -3.83
N VAL A 182 4.05 21.07 -3.89
CA VAL A 182 4.40 21.99 -2.82
C VAL A 182 3.70 21.59 -1.50
N MET A 183 4.44 21.64 -0.39
CA MET A 183 3.96 21.29 0.96
C MET A 183 3.98 22.49 1.94
N LYS A 184 4.22 23.70 1.43
CA LYS A 184 4.31 24.93 2.23
C LYS A 184 3.62 26.07 1.51
N ASN A 185 2.88 26.90 2.25
CA ASN A 185 2.25 28.14 1.73
C ASN A 185 1.29 27.90 0.56
N VAL A 186 0.63 26.73 0.50
CA VAL A 186 -0.27 26.35 -0.60
C VAL A 186 -1.44 27.33 -0.74
N ASP A 187 -2.02 27.75 0.38
CA ASP A 187 -3.07 28.77 0.46
C ASP A 187 -2.63 30.12 -0.10
N LEU A 188 -1.42 30.57 0.24
CA LEU A 188 -0.84 31.82 -0.25
C LEU A 188 -0.60 31.78 -1.77
N TYR A 189 -0.06 30.68 -2.29
CA TYR A 189 0.16 30.54 -3.73
C TYR A 189 -1.16 30.47 -4.49
N LEU A 190 -2.16 29.77 -3.96
CA LEU A 190 -3.51 29.69 -4.56
C LEU A 190 -4.14 31.08 -4.68
N GLU A 191 -4.03 31.90 -3.63
CA GLU A 191 -4.53 33.29 -3.61
C GLU A 191 -3.78 34.17 -4.62
N LYS A 192 -2.45 34.09 -4.69
CA LYS A 192 -1.65 34.86 -5.65
C LYS A 192 -1.96 34.52 -7.10
N ILE A 193 -2.16 33.24 -7.43
CA ILE A 193 -2.56 32.82 -8.77
C ILE A 193 -3.94 33.39 -9.10
N THR A 194 -4.87 33.36 -8.14
CA THR A 194 -6.23 33.91 -8.29
C THR A 194 -6.22 35.42 -8.58
N GLN A 195 -5.43 36.18 -7.83
CA GLN A 195 -5.28 37.62 -8.06
C GLN A 195 -4.65 37.92 -9.42
N SER A 196 -3.63 37.15 -9.81
CA SER A 196 -2.97 37.30 -11.11
C SER A 196 -3.91 37.02 -12.28
N TYR A 197 -4.76 35.99 -12.18
CA TYR A 197 -5.80 35.71 -13.18
C TYR A 197 -6.74 36.91 -13.36
N ASN A 198 -7.32 37.41 -12.27
CA ASN A 198 -8.27 38.53 -12.32
C ASN A 198 -7.63 39.81 -12.87
N GLN A 199 -6.33 40.01 -12.65
CA GLN A 199 -5.60 41.15 -13.21
C GLN A 199 -5.36 40.97 -14.72
N GLU A 200 -4.82 39.82 -15.14
CA GLU A 200 -4.48 39.57 -16.55
C GLU A 200 -5.72 39.52 -17.44
N ILE A 201 -6.82 38.87 -16.99
CA ILE A 201 -8.03 38.71 -17.80
C ILE A 201 -8.71 40.04 -18.15
N LYS A 202 -8.58 41.05 -17.28
CA LYS A 202 -9.09 42.41 -17.53
C LYS A 202 -8.33 43.14 -18.62
N THR A 203 -7.06 42.79 -18.83
CA THR A 203 -6.20 43.42 -19.86
C THR A 203 -6.31 42.76 -21.24
N ALA A 204 -6.99 41.62 -21.33
CA ALA A 204 -7.08 40.83 -22.56
C ALA A 204 -8.20 41.32 -23.48
N GLU A 205 -7.86 41.70 -24.71
CA GLU A 205 -8.81 42.28 -25.67
C GLU A 205 -9.44 41.22 -26.56
N THR A 206 -8.64 40.26 -27.02
CA THR A 206 -9.08 39.23 -27.95
C THR A 206 -9.50 37.94 -27.25
N LEU A 207 -10.35 37.15 -27.92
CA LEU A 207 -10.78 35.85 -27.38
C LEU A 207 -9.62 34.85 -27.24
N ASP A 208 -8.64 34.89 -28.15
CA ASP A 208 -7.45 34.03 -28.07
C ASP A 208 -6.51 34.42 -26.91
N GLU A 209 -6.32 35.73 -26.66
CA GLU A 209 -5.57 36.20 -25.48
C GLU A 209 -6.25 35.78 -24.18
N LYS A 210 -7.59 35.95 -24.11
CA LYS A 210 -8.38 35.50 -22.96
C LYS A 210 -8.25 34.00 -22.76
N LEU A 211 -8.32 33.21 -23.83
CA LEU A 211 -8.17 31.75 -23.75
C LEU A 211 -6.77 31.36 -23.27
N LYS A 212 -5.71 32.02 -23.76
CA LYS A 212 -4.33 31.81 -23.31
C LYS A 212 -4.16 32.10 -21.81
N ILE A 213 -4.73 33.20 -21.31
CA ILE A 213 -4.71 33.55 -19.89
C ILE A 213 -5.48 32.49 -19.09
N ILE A 214 -6.69 32.11 -19.51
CA ILE A 214 -7.49 31.08 -18.85
C ILE A 214 -6.68 29.78 -18.70
N VAL A 215 -6.12 29.24 -19.79
CA VAL A 215 -5.39 27.96 -19.70
C VAL A 215 -4.08 28.07 -18.92
N LYS A 216 -3.37 29.21 -19.02
CA LYS A 216 -2.15 29.48 -18.23
C LYS A 216 -2.45 29.42 -16.74
N HIS A 217 -3.53 30.04 -16.26
CA HIS A 217 -3.86 30.04 -14.83
C HIS A 217 -4.45 28.71 -14.37
N ILE A 218 -5.29 28.05 -15.18
CA ILE A 218 -5.76 26.68 -14.90
C ILE A 218 -4.58 25.71 -14.76
N ARG A 219 -3.56 25.83 -15.62
CA ARG A 219 -2.32 25.08 -15.53
C ARG A 219 -1.61 25.30 -14.19
N MET A 220 -1.45 26.56 -13.77
CA MET A 220 -0.81 26.87 -12.48
C MET A 220 -1.60 26.32 -11.29
N TYR A 221 -2.94 26.32 -11.34
CA TYR A 221 -3.76 25.70 -10.29
C TYR A 221 -3.56 24.18 -10.20
N GLU A 222 -3.54 23.48 -11.34
CA GLU A 222 -3.34 22.03 -11.36
C GLU A 222 -1.94 21.65 -10.85
N VAL A 223 -0.91 22.38 -11.32
CA VAL A 223 0.49 22.20 -10.91
C VAL A 223 0.69 22.46 -9.41
N LEU A 224 0.02 23.46 -8.83
CA LEU A 224 0.09 23.72 -7.39
C LEU A 224 -0.48 22.55 -6.56
N HIS A 225 -1.47 21.84 -7.11
CA HIS A 225 -2.12 20.69 -6.51
C HIS A 225 -2.62 20.93 -5.07
N PRO A 226 -3.47 21.96 -4.84
CA PRO A 226 -3.82 22.46 -3.51
C PRO A 226 -4.77 21.56 -2.70
N PHE A 227 -5.41 20.58 -3.32
CA PHE A 227 -6.32 19.65 -2.64
C PHE A 227 -5.73 18.24 -2.55
N ARG A 228 -6.22 17.44 -1.59
CA ARG A 228 -5.76 16.07 -1.36
C ARG A 228 -6.12 15.11 -2.52
N ASP A 229 -7.13 15.45 -3.31
CA ASP A 229 -7.59 14.72 -4.49
C ASP A 229 -8.46 15.64 -5.37
N ALA A 230 -8.95 15.15 -6.50
CA ALA A 230 -9.94 15.80 -7.36
C ALA A 230 -9.52 17.20 -7.90
N ASN A 231 -8.22 17.49 -7.96
CA ASN A 231 -7.69 18.72 -8.56
C ASN A 231 -8.12 18.85 -10.03
N GLY A 232 -7.84 17.86 -10.89
CA GLY A 232 -8.28 17.88 -12.29
C GLY A 232 -9.79 18.02 -12.48
N ARG A 233 -10.63 17.39 -11.64
CA ARG A 233 -12.10 17.56 -11.69
C ARG A 233 -12.52 18.99 -11.32
N THR A 234 -11.85 19.58 -10.34
CA THR A 234 -12.12 20.93 -9.84
C THR A 234 -11.67 21.99 -10.83
N PHE A 235 -10.44 21.91 -11.31
CA PHE A 235 -9.83 22.95 -12.13
C PHE A 235 -10.15 22.78 -13.62
N VAL A 236 -9.97 21.59 -14.18
CA VAL A 236 -10.12 21.35 -15.63
C VAL A 236 -11.57 21.05 -16.01
N ASN A 237 -12.26 20.15 -15.31
CA ASN A 237 -13.62 19.77 -15.73
C ASN A 237 -14.71 20.75 -15.23
N ASN A 238 -14.43 21.55 -14.20
CA ASN A 238 -15.39 22.50 -13.64
C ASN A 238 -14.96 23.96 -13.88
N LEU A 239 -13.88 24.41 -13.24
CA LEU A 239 -13.49 25.82 -13.26
C LEU A 239 -13.22 26.34 -14.67
N LEU A 240 -12.41 25.62 -15.47
CA LEU A 240 -12.16 25.98 -16.87
C LEU A 240 -13.46 26.14 -17.65
N ASN A 241 -14.43 25.23 -17.49
CA ASN A 241 -15.71 25.31 -18.21
C ASN A 241 -16.54 26.54 -17.80
N ILE A 242 -16.49 26.96 -16.54
CA ILE A 242 -17.12 28.23 -16.11
C ILE A 242 -16.46 29.42 -16.83
N LEU A 243 -15.12 29.44 -16.87
CA LEU A 243 -14.36 30.52 -17.52
C LEU A 243 -14.57 30.55 -19.04
N LEU A 244 -14.72 29.39 -19.69
CA LEU A 244 -15.06 29.29 -21.11
C LEU A 244 -16.47 29.83 -21.38
N MET A 245 -17.46 29.41 -20.57
CA MET A 245 -18.84 29.84 -20.74
C MET A 245 -19.03 31.34 -20.50
N GLN A 246 -18.21 31.96 -19.62
CA GLN A 246 -18.15 33.41 -19.44
C GLN A 246 -17.78 34.14 -20.74
N GLN A 247 -16.90 33.56 -21.56
CA GLN A 247 -16.51 34.13 -22.85
C GLN A 247 -17.48 33.78 -24.00
N GLY A 248 -18.60 33.10 -23.70
CA GLY A 248 -19.55 32.65 -24.71
C GLY A 248 -19.06 31.45 -25.51
N LEU A 249 -18.07 30.70 -25.01
CA LEU A 249 -17.58 29.48 -25.63
C LEU A 249 -18.31 28.24 -25.09
N PRO A 250 -18.40 27.15 -25.87
CA PRO A 250 -18.88 25.86 -25.39
C PRO A 250 -17.98 25.29 -24.28
N PRO A 251 -18.52 24.43 -23.39
CA PRO A 251 -17.70 23.64 -22.47
C PRO A 251 -16.80 22.66 -23.26
N ALA A 252 -15.70 22.23 -22.65
CA ALA A 252 -14.68 21.40 -23.27
C ALA A 252 -14.93 19.90 -23.05
N THR A 253 -15.02 19.13 -24.15
CA THR A 253 -15.08 17.65 -24.15
C THR A 253 -13.70 17.08 -24.51
N PHE A 254 -12.92 16.64 -23.51
CA PHE A 254 -11.52 16.24 -23.71
C PHE A 254 -11.33 14.78 -24.13
N TYR A 255 -10.31 14.54 -24.97
CA TYR A 255 -9.76 13.18 -25.17
C TYR A 255 -8.87 12.75 -24.00
N GLU A 256 -7.95 13.63 -23.58
CA GLU A 256 -7.01 13.45 -22.47
C GLU A 256 -6.82 14.82 -21.79
N PRO A 257 -7.54 15.10 -20.69
CA PRO A 257 -7.43 16.37 -19.98
C PRO A 257 -6.18 16.44 -19.10
N ASN A 258 -5.49 15.33 -18.80
CA ASN A 258 -4.39 15.31 -17.83
C ASN A 258 -3.04 15.74 -18.45
N VAL A 259 -3.04 16.90 -19.13
CA VAL A 259 -1.84 17.51 -19.74
C VAL A 259 -1.52 18.88 -19.15
N PHE A 260 -2.34 19.40 -18.22
CA PHE A 260 -2.15 20.70 -17.57
C PHE A 260 -0.96 20.76 -16.61
N ASP A 261 -0.13 19.72 -16.52
CA ASP A 261 1.13 19.75 -15.78
C ASP A 261 2.31 20.18 -16.66
N LEU A 262 2.63 19.36 -17.67
CA LEU A 262 3.86 19.47 -18.46
C LEU A 262 3.63 19.86 -19.94
N TYR A 263 2.46 20.41 -20.29
CA TYR A 263 2.26 21.16 -21.53
C TYR A 263 2.41 22.66 -21.30
N SER A 264 2.87 23.40 -22.31
CA SER A 264 2.96 24.87 -22.26
C SER A 264 1.58 25.52 -22.39
N ALA A 265 1.48 26.79 -21.99
CA ALA A 265 0.22 27.53 -22.12
C ALA A 265 -0.26 27.60 -23.58
N ASP A 266 0.64 27.80 -24.54
CA ASP A 266 0.29 27.88 -25.97
C ASP A 266 -0.21 26.53 -26.53
N GLU A 267 0.41 25.43 -26.12
CA GLU A 267 -0.04 24.09 -26.52
C GLU A 267 -1.40 23.75 -25.88
N LEU A 268 -1.63 24.15 -24.62
CA LEU A 268 -2.91 23.98 -23.93
C LEU A 268 -4.05 24.74 -24.58
N VAL A 269 -3.80 25.89 -25.22
CA VAL A 269 -4.81 26.59 -26.03
C VAL A 269 -5.32 25.66 -27.15
N VAL A 270 -4.40 24.97 -27.86
CA VAL A 270 -4.78 24.04 -28.92
C VAL A 270 -5.56 22.85 -28.36
N VAL A 271 -5.13 22.28 -27.22
CA VAL A 271 -5.83 21.19 -26.53
C VAL A 271 -7.25 21.59 -26.16
N VAL A 272 -7.46 22.79 -25.60
CA VAL A 272 -8.79 23.28 -25.23
C VAL A 272 -9.64 23.59 -26.45
N LYS A 273 -9.06 24.17 -27.52
CA LYS A 273 -9.80 24.38 -28.79
C LYS A 273 -10.27 23.05 -29.38
N GLU A 274 -9.43 22.01 -29.37
CA GLU A 274 -9.82 20.68 -29.83
C GLU A 274 -10.98 20.11 -28.98
N ALA A 275 -10.93 20.31 -27.67
CA ALA A 275 -12.00 19.88 -26.77
C ALA A 275 -13.31 20.67 -26.95
N ILE A 276 -13.23 21.97 -27.27
CA ILE A 276 -14.40 22.78 -27.64
C ILE A 276 -14.98 22.31 -28.98
N PHE A 277 -14.12 22.01 -29.96
CA PHE A 277 -14.53 21.45 -31.25
C PHE A 277 -15.30 20.14 -31.07
N ASN A 278 -14.84 19.23 -30.20
CA ASN A 278 -15.56 18.01 -29.87
C ASN A 278 -16.98 18.26 -29.34
N THR A 279 -17.15 19.25 -28.46
CA THR A 279 -18.48 19.63 -27.96
C THR A 279 -19.38 20.12 -29.08
N VAL A 280 -18.86 20.96 -29.98
CA VAL A 280 -19.60 21.46 -31.15
C VAL A 280 -20.01 20.30 -32.06
N GLU A 281 -19.10 19.37 -32.35
CA GLU A 281 -19.39 18.17 -33.15
C GLU A 281 -20.49 17.31 -32.55
N ILE A 282 -20.48 17.10 -31.22
CA ILE A 282 -21.52 16.33 -30.53
C ILE A 282 -22.89 17.03 -30.66
N ILE A 283 -22.93 18.35 -30.43
CA ILE A 283 -24.16 19.14 -30.55
C ILE A 283 -24.69 19.11 -31.99
N GLU A 284 -23.84 19.34 -32.99
CA GLU A 284 -24.26 19.38 -34.40
C GLU A 284 -24.72 18.02 -34.92
N LYS A 285 -24.03 16.93 -34.59
CA LYS A 285 -24.48 15.57 -34.95
C LYS A 285 -25.82 15.24 -34.30
N SER A 286 -26.01 15.56 -33.02
CA SER A 286 -27.29 15.36 -32.34
C SER A 286 -28.43 16.20 -32.95
N LYS A 287 -28.18 17.45 -33.36
CA LYS A 287 -29.18 18.28 -34.08
C LYS A 287 -29.61 17.64 -35.40
N LYS A 288 -28.67 17.06 -36.14
CA LYS A 288 -28.92 16.34 -37.41
C LYS A 288 -29.55 14.96 -37.22
N LYS A 289 -29.66 14.49 -35.96
CA LYS A 289 -30.04 13.12 -35.59
C LYS A 289 -29.08 12.06 -36.14
N ASP A 290 -27.85 12.46 -36.42
CA ASP A 290 -26.78 11.54 -36.80
C ASP A 290 -26.24 10.83 -35.55
N PRO A 291 -25.89 9.54 -35.63
CA PRO A 291 -25.29 8.84 -34.51
C PRO A 291 -23.93 9.48 -34.17
N VAL A 292 -23.74 9.81 -32.89
CA VAL A 292 -22.47 10.36 -32.39
C VAL A 292 -21.44 9.23 -32.32
N PHE A 293 -20.60 9.15 -33.35
CA PHE A 293 -19.42 8.29 -33.40
C PHE A 293 -18.17 9.16 -33.31
N LEU A 294 -17.51 9.12 -32.14
CA LEU A 294 -16.29 9.87 -31.85
C LEU A 294 -15.37 9.00 -30.99
N TYR A 295 -14.07 9.03 -31.31
CA TYR A 295 -13.03 8.23 -30.65
C TYR A 295 -13.34 6.71 -30.59
N GLY A 296 -13.94 6.18 -31.66
CA GLY A 296 -14.20 4.74 -31.79
C GLY A 296 -15.25 4.19 -30.83
N TYR A 297 -16.09 5.04 -30.24
CA TYR A 297 -17.21 4.63 -29.39
C TYR A 297 -18.55 4.95 -30.03
N HIS A 298 -19.43 3.95 -30.01
CA HIS A 298 -20.84 4.07 -30.40
C HIS A 298 -21.70 3.76 -29.18
N SER A 299 -22.55 4.71 -28.79
CA SER A 299 -23.49 4.49 -27.68
C SER A 299 -24.65 3.62 -28.14
N SER A 300 -24.88 2.48 -27.48
CA SER A 300 -26.08 1.70 -27.74
C SER A 300 -27.31 2.37 -27.12
N LEU A 301 -28.50 2.07 -27.65
CA LEU A 301 -29.77 2.58 -27.10
C LEU A 301 -29.96 2.16 -25.63
N GLU A 302 -29.47 0.97 -25.26
CA GLU A 302 -29.48 0.47 -23.89
C GLU A 302 -28.58 1.34 -22.99
N ASP A 303 -27.38 1.70 -23.46
CA ASP A 303 -26.46 2.55 -22.71
C ASP A 303 -27.03 3.94 -22.46
N GLN A 304 -27.66 4.54 -23.48
CA GLN A 304 -28.31 5.84 -23.39
C GLN A 304 -29.48 5.80 -22.39
N THR A 305 -30.28 4.74 -22.44
CA THR A 305 -31.43 4.56 -21.54
C THR A 305 -30.96 4.41 -20.09
N LYS A 306 -29.98 3.55 -19.83
CA LYS A 306 -29.42 3.34 -18.48
C LYS A 306 -28.79 4.61 -17.92
N PHE A 307 -28.07 5.36 -18.76
CA PHE A 307 -27.47 6.61 -18.34
C PHE A 307 -28.55 7.64 -17.94
N ARG A 308 -29.60 7.77 -18.76
CA ARG A 308 -30.72 8.67 -18.46
C ARG A 308 -31.40 8.31 -17.14
N ASP A 309 -31.56 7.03 -16.84
CA ASP A 309 -32.19 6.57 -15.61
C ASP A 309 -31.27 6.78 -14.38
N MET A 310 -29.94 6.75 -14.58
CA MET A 310 -28.93 7.03 -13.56
C MET A 310 -28.72 8.54 -13.29
N LEU A 311 -29.00 9.38 -14.29
CA LEU A 311 -28.74 10.82 -14.24
C LEU A 311 -29.59 11.52 -13.17
N ASP A 312 -28.92 12.03 -12.13
CA ASP A 312 -29.53 12.78 -11.02
C ASP A 312 -28.74 14.08 -10.78
N SER A 313 -29.14 15.15 -11.47
CA SER A 313 -28.61 16.50 -11.26
C SER A 313 -29.72 17.56 -11.36
N PRO A 314 -30.29 17.99 -10.21
CA PRO A 314 -31.32 19.03 -10.18
C PRO A 314 -30.86 20.38 -10.73
N ALA A 315 -29.57 20.72 -10.61
CA ALA A 315 -29.04 21.95 -11.19
C ALA A 315 -28.98 21.89 -12.72
N TYR A 316 -28.58 20.74 -13.29
CA TYR A 316 -28.57 20.54 -14.74
C TYR A 316 -29.98 20.65 -15.34
N GLU A 317 -30.98 20.02 -14.72
CA GLU A 317 -32.38 20.10 -15.19
C GLU A 317 -32.91 21.55 -15.18
N LYS A 318 -32.47 22.39 -14.22
CA LYS A 318 -32.80 23.83 -14.25
C LYS A 318 -32.20 24.54 -15.46
N ILE A 319 -30.93 24.28 -15.78
CA ILE A 319 -30.26 24.87 -16.96
C ILE A 319 -30.96 24.43 -18.26
N ARG A 320 -31.41 23.18 -18.33
CA ARG A 320 -32.16 22.65 -19.48
C ARG A 320 -33.44 23.45 -19.77
N HIS A 321 -34.07 23.98 -18.74
CA HIS A 321 -35.30 24.78 -18.83
C HIS A 321 -35.07 26.29 -18.76
N MET A 322 -33.81 26.76 -18.77
CA MET A 322 -33.51 28.20 -18.83
C MET A 322 -33.93 28.78 -20.18
N ASP A 323 -34.39 30.02 -20.13
CA ASP A 323 -34.71 30.80 -21.32
C ASP A 323 -33.48 31.58 -21.79
N PHE A 324 -33.07 31.34 -23.04
CA PHE A 324 -31.99 32.07 -23.71
C PHE A 324 -32.50 32.83 -24.94
N SER A 325 -33.80 33.14 -25.01
CA SER A 325 -34.42 33.85 -26.14
C SER A 325 -33.84 35.25 -26.36
N ASP A 326 -33.30 35.89 -25.32
CA ASP A 326 -32.67 37.22 -25.38
C ASP A 326 -31.23 37.18 -25.93
N LEU A 327 -30.63 36.00 -26.09
CA LEU A 327 -29.31 35.81 -26.70
C LEU A 327 -29.45 35.56 -28.20
N ASN A 328 -28.51 36.07 -28.99
CA ASN A 328 -28.39 35.72 -30.41
C ASN A 328 -27.50 34.46 -30.56
N PRO A 329 -28.06 33.28 -30.87
CA PRO A 329 -27.29 32.04 -30.96
C PRO A 329 -26.33 32.03 -32.16
N GLU A 330 -26.69 32.69 -33.26
CA GLU A 330 -25.85 32.77 -34.47
C GLU A 330 -24.55 33.52 -34.16
N LYS A 331 -24.62 34.58 -33.36
CA LYS A 331 -23.44 35.33 -32.93
C LYS A 331 -22.52 34.49 -32.05
N LEU A 332 -23.08 33.70 -31.12
CA LEU A 332 -22.29 32.77 -30.28
C LEU A 332 -21.62 31.69 -31.12
N GLN A 333 -22.37 31.07 -32.03
CA GLN A 333 -21.85 30.05 -32.95
C GLN A 333 -20.76 30.63 -33.87
N SER A 334 -20.95 31.83 -34.41
CA SER A 334 -19.95 32.52 -35.24
C SER A 334 -18.66 32.81 -34.46
N ASN A 335 -18.76 33.28 -33.21
CA ASN A 335 -17.61 33.52 -32.35
C ASN A 335 -16.84 32.23 -32.03
N ALA A 336 -17.57 31.16 -31.70
CA ALA A 336 -16.97 29.85 -31.47
C ALA A 336 -16.26 29.34 -32.74
N GLN A 337 -16.91 29.42 -33.91
CA GLN A 337 -16.31 29.01 -35.18
C GLN A 337 -15.04 29.79 -35.52
N LYS A 338 -15.03 31.11 -35.27
CA LYS A 338 -13.85 31.95 -35.47
C LYS A 338 -12.70 31.57 -34.53
N CYS A 339 -13.00 31.18 -33.29
CA CYS A 339 -12.00 30.67 -32.35
C CYS A 339 -11.38 29.36 -32.85
N LEU A 340 -12.20 28.48 -33.44
CA LEU A 340 -11.82 27.13 -33.86
C LEU A 340 -11.15 27.05 -35.24
N SER A 341 -11.25 28.10 -36.07
CA SER A 341 -10.73 28.06 -37.45
C SER A 341 -9.23 27.79 -37.55
N SER A 342 -8.45 28.10 -36.51
CA SER A 342 -7.02 27.80 -36.45
C SER A 342 -6.69 26.30 -36.47
N LEU A 343 -7.65 25.42 -36.14
CA LEU A 343 -7.45 23.97 -36.12
C LEU A 343 -7.45 23.34 -37.52
N ASN A 344 -7.99 24.00 -38.53
CA ASN A 344 -8.20 23.39 -39.86
C ASN A 344 -6.88 23.15 -40.62
N GLU A 345 -5.90 24.02 -40.43
CA GLU A 345 -4.59 23.94 -41.10
C GLU A 345 -3.61 23.00 -40.36
N GLN A 346 -3.92 22.64 -39.11
CA GLN A 346 -3.03 21.81 -38.29
C GLN A 346 -3.30 20.33 -38.53
N TYR A 347 -2.31 19.63 -39.10
CA TYR A 347 -2.31 18.18 -39.33
C TYR A 347 -3.66 17.64 -39.86
N PRO A 348 -4.12 18.14 -41.03
CA PRO A 348 -5.49 17.93 -41.50
C PRO A 348 -5.82 16.46 -41.79
N LEU A 349 -4.84 15.64 -42.19
CA LEU A 349 -5.02 14.19 -42.37
C LEU A 349 -5.33 13.48 -41.05
N HIS A 350 -4.64 13.84 -39.97
CA HIS A 350 -4.84 13.27 -38.64
C HIS A 350 -6.18 13.67 -38.05
N ARG A 351 -6.59 14.93 -38.20
CA ARG A 351 -7.94 15.38 -37.82
C ARG A 351 -9.01 14.73 -38.69
N GLY A 352 -8.77 14.64 -39.99
CA GLY A 352 -9.66 13.97 -40.93
C GLY A 352 -9.92 12.52 -40.55
N ALA A 353 -8.89 11.79 -40.09
CA ALA A 353 -9.03 10.42 -39.63
C ALA A 353 -9.96 10.25 -38.42
N ILE A 354 -10.12 11.29 -37.60
CA ILE A 354 -10.99 11.30 -36.41
C ILE A 354 -12.41 11.76 -36.76
N TYR A 355 -12.54 12.85 -37.53
CA TYR A 355 -13.81 13.56 -37.67
C TYR A 355 -14.53 13.35 -39.00
N LEU A 356 -13.80 13.16 -40.11
CA LEU A 356 -14.42 13.00 -41.42
C LEU A 356 -15.02 11.61 -41.59
N SER A 357 -16.23 11.55 -42.12
CA SER A 357 -16.92 10.30 -42.44
C SER A 357 -17.35 10.19 -43.90
N ASP A 358 -17.46 11.31 -44.63
CA ASP A 358 -17.86 11.30 -46.04
C ASP A 358 -16.70 10.84 -46.94
N PRO A 359 -16.88 9.78 -47.74
CA PRO A 359 -15.81 9.28 -48.61
C PRO A 359 -15.33 10.28 -49.66
N SER A 360 -16.18 11.21 -50.12
CA SER A 360 -15.83 12.21 -51.13
C SER A 360 -14.89 13.27 -50.54
N ASP A 361 -15.22 13.75 -49.34
CA ASP A 361 -14.38 14.71 -48.60
C ASP A 361 -13.02 14.10 -48.23
N ILE A 362 -13.02 12.83 -47.78
CA ILE A 362 -11.79 12.08 -47.47
C ILE A 362 -10.94 11.94 -48.73
N LYS A 363 -11.53 11.53 -49.86
CA LYS A 363 -10.81 11.37 -51.12
C LYS A 363 -10.25 12.70 -51.64
N LEU A 364 -11.00 13.79 -51.49
CA LEU A 364 -10.54 15.13 -51.83
C LEU A 364 -9.33 15.52 -50.96
N LEU A 365 -9.42 15.30 -49.64
CA LEU A 365 -8.34 15.58 -48.70
C LEU A 365 -7.05 14.82 -49.06
N LEU A 366 -7.15 13.54 -49.44
CA LEU A 366 -5.98 12.70 -49.79
C LEU A 366 -5.53 12.82 -51.26
N SER A 367 -6.26 13.56 -52.10
CA SER A 367 -6.01 13.61 -53.54
C SER A 367 -4.61 14.14 -53.89
N HIS A 368 -4.14 15.15 -53.15
CA HIS A 368 -2.88 15.85 -53.38
C HIS A 368 -1.75 15.51 -52.38
N CYS A 369 -1.99 14.57 -51.46
CA CYS A 369 -1.00 14.21 -50.46
C CYS A 369 0.13 13.34 -51.02
N ASN A 370 1.37 13.64 -50.63
CA ASN A 370 2.55 12.85 -50.94
C ASN A 370 2.79 11.74 -49.89
N GLU A 371 3.75 10.85 -50.17
CA GLU A 371 4.08 9.70 -49.29
C GLU A 371 4.52 10.11 -47.87
N SER A 372 5.22 11.25 -47.73
CA SER A 372 5.65 11.75 -46.42
C SER A 372 4.48 12.27 -45.59
N GLU A 373 3.47 12.88 -46.24
CA GLU A 373 2.29 13.44 -45.57
C GLU A 373 1.35 12.34 -45.08
N ILE A 374 1.07 11.33 -45.93
CA ILE A 374 0.19 10.21 -45.56
C ILE A 374 0.75 9.36 -44.42
N ASN A 375 2.08 9.37 -44.24
CA ASN A 375 2.80 8.61 -43.22
C ASN A 375 3.37 9.48 -42.09
N GLN A 376 3.02 10.76 -42.04
CA GLN A 376 3.56 11.71 -41.07
C GLN A 376 3.20 11.29 -39.64
N ARG A 377 4.19 11.25 -38.74
CA ARG A 377 3.99 11.15 -37.29
C ARG A 377 4.07 12.53 -36.67
N ILE A 378 3.08 12.90 -35.86
CA ILE A 378 3.07 14.21 -35.21
C ILE A 378 4.07 14.24 -34.06
N GLU A 379 4.84 15.31 -33.95
CA GLU A 379 5.84 15.48 -32.89
C GLU A 379 5.23 15.98 -31.58
N GLN A 380 6.06 16.06 -30.55
CA GLN A 380 5.70 16.55 -29.22
C GLN A 380 5.17 18.00 -29.24
N GLY A 381 4.26 18.33 -28.32
CA GLY A 381 3.62 19.66 -28.21
C GLY A 381 2.24 19.77 -28.88
N ALA A 382 1.92 18.90 -29.83
CA ALA A 382 0.54 18.74 -30.30
C ALA A 382 -0.35 18.09 -29.21
N PRO A 383 -1.69 18.17 -29.32
CA PRO A 383 -2.57 17.47 -28.39
C PRO A 383 -2.23 15.97 -28.30
N PRO A 384 -2.31 15.37 -27.10
CA PRO A 384 -1.72 14.06 -26.78
C PRO A 384 -2.23 12.90 -27.64
N LEU A 385 -3.45 13.00 -28.20
CA LEU A 385 -3.99 12.02 -29.14
C LEU A 385 -3.11 11.84 -30.38
N TYR A 386 -2.50 12.92 -30.88
CA TYR A 386 -1.80 12.94 -32.16
C TYR A 386 -0.33 12.50 -32.05
N VAL A 387 0.31 12.78 -30.91
CA VAL A 387 1.76 12.63 -30.73
C VAL A 387 2.21 11.21 -31.04
N GLY A 388 3.19 11.08 -31.93
CA GLY A 388 3.75 9.84 -32.44
C GLY A 388 2.87 9.08 -33.45
N LYS A 389 1.63 9.51 -33.71
CA LYS A 389 0.67 8.75 -34.53
C LYS A 389 0.66 9.18 -35.99
N THR A 390 0.45 8.20 -36.86
CA THR A 390 0.15 8.43 -38.29
C THR A 390 -1.37 8.57 -38.49
N PRO A 391 -1.84 9.10 -39.64
CA PRO A 391 -3.26 9.12 -39.97
C PRO A 391 -3.88 7.72 -39.92
N ALA A 392 -3.14 6.67 -40.31
CA ALA A 392 -3.61 5.29 -40.24
C ALA A 392 -3.87 4.81 -38.81
N HIS A 393 -3.01 5.15 -37.85
CA HIS A 393 -3.23 4.81 -36.43
C HIS A 393 -4.54 5.42 -35.92
N LEU A 394 -4.77 6.70 -36.22
CA LEU A 394 -5.97 7.43 -35.78
C LEU A 394 -7.23 6.94 -36.47
N ALA A 395 -7.15 6.57 -37.75
CA ALA A 395 -8.27 6.02 -38.49
C ALA A 395 -8.71 4.67 -37.92
N VAL A 396 -7.74 3.81 -37.56
CA VAL A 396 -8.01 2.53 -36.89
C VAL A 396 -8.61 2.74 -35.50
N LEU A 397 -8.00 3.60 -34.67
CA LEU A 397 -8.47 3.90 -33.32
C LEU A 397 -9.90 4.48 -33.33
N SER A 398 -10.18 5.36 -34.28
CA SER A 398 -11.48 6.01 -34.41
C SER A 398 -12.53 5.15 -35.10
N GLY A 399 -12.17 3.98 -35.63
CA GLY A 399 -13.10 3.12 -36.38
C GLY A 399 -13.45 3.64 -37.77
N ASN A 400 -12.65 4.53 -38.36
CA ASN A 400 -12.96 5.25 -39.59
C ASN A 400 -12.63 4.40 -40.83
N MET A 401 -13.56 3.53 -41.21
CA MET A 401 -13.43 2.62 -42.36
C MET A 401 -13.13 3.35 -43.68
N ALA A 402 -13.80 4.49 -43.93
CA ALA A 402 -13.64 5.24 -45.17
C ALA A 402 -12.22 5.83 -45.29
N MET A 403 -11.69 6.37 -44.20
CA MET A 403 -10.31 6.87 -44.16
C MET A 403 -9.29 5.73 -44.33
N ILE A 404 -9.51 4.58 -43.69
CA ILE A 404 -8.63 3.41 -43.84
C ILE A 404 -8.57 2.95 -45.30
N ASP A 405 -9.71 2.89 -45.98
CA ASP A 405 -9.78 2.48 -47.37
C ASP A 405 -8.99 3.41 -48.30
N GLU A 406 -9.13 4.72 -48.14
CA GLU A 406 -8.41 5.68 -48.96
C GLU A 406 -6.90 5.70 -48.63
N LEU A 407 -6.52 5.57 -47.35
CA LEU A 407 -5.12 5.42 -46.93
C LEU A 407 -4.47 4.16 -47.52
N ILE A 408 -5.19 3.02 -47.53
CA ILE A 408 -4.73 1.79 -48.18
C ILE A 408 -4.60 1.98 -49.69
N ALA A 409 -5.56 2.66 -50.34
CA ALA A 409 -5.50 2.96 -51.77
C ALA A 409 -4.27 3.83 -52.12
N LYS A 410 -3.89 4.74 -51.22
CA LYS A 410 -2.67 5.56 -51.31
C LYS A 410 -1.39 4.86 -50.84
N LYS A 411 -1.47 3.56 -50.50
CA LYS A 411 -0.34 2.74 -50.03
C LYS A 411 0.35 3.30 -48.79
N ALA A 412 -0.42 3.83 -47.84
CA ALA A 412 0.12 4.22 -46.54
C ALA A 412 0.83 3.05 -45.85
N ASP A 413 1.94 3.33 -45.16
CA ASP A 413 2.73 2.32 -44.46
C ASP A 413 2.08 1.97 -43.11
N LEU A 414 1.39 0.83 -43.09
CA LEU A 414 0.72 0.30 -41.89
C LEU A 414 1.68 -0.37 -40.89
N SER A 415 2.97 -0.51 -41.23
CA SER A 415 3.99 -1.13 -40.39
C SER A 415 4.66 -0.14 -39.43
N LEU A 416 4.49 1.17 -39.66
CA LEU A 416 5.04 2.21 -38.80
C LEU A 416 4.54 2.05 -37.36
N GLN A 417 5.46 2.18 -36.42
CA GLN A 417 5.17 2.21 -34.99
C GLN A 417 5.03 3.66 -34.50
N ASP A 418 4.03 3.89 -33.65
CA ASP A 418 3.95 5.11 -32.85
C ASP A 418 5.00 5.11 -31.71
N TYR A 419 4.99 6.14 -30.86
CA TYR A 419 5.94 6.24 -29.75
C TYR A 419 5.72 5.23 -28.62
N ASP A 420 4.57 4.55 -28.58
CA ASP A 420 4.33 3.40 -27.70
C ASP A 420 4.79 2.08 -28.33
N GLY A 421 5.34 2.12 -29.55
CA GLY A 421 5.71 0.94 -30.30
C GLY A 421 4.51 0.23 -30.94
N LYS A 422 3.30 0.80 -30.89
CA LYS A 422 2.12 0.18 -31.47
C LYS A 422 2.04 0.50 -32.96
N THR A 423 1.65 -0.49 -33.76
CA THR A 423 1.31 -0.33 -35.18
C THR A 423 -0.20 -0.20 -35.37
N ALA A 424 -0.66 0.10 -36.59
CA ALA A 424 -2.08 0.05 -36.94
C ALA A 424 -2.73 -1.31 -36.60
N LEU A 425 -1.98 -2.41 -36.75
CA LEU A 425 -2.45 -3.76 -36.41
C LEU A 425 -2.70 -3.95 -34.90
N HIS A 426 -1.89 -3.33 -34.04
CA HIS A 426 -2.07 -3.38 -32.59
C HIS A 426 -3.38 -2.71 -32.19
N TYR A 427 -3.68 -1.52 -32.72
CA TYR A 427 -4.94 -0.81 -32.44
C TYR A 427 -6.16 -1.52 -33.04
N ALA A 428 -6.01 -2.17 -34.20
CA ALA A 428 -7.09 -2.97 -34.79
C ALA A 428 -7.44 -4.17 -33.88
N ALA A 429 -6.44 -4.84 -33.30
CA ALA A 429 -6.64 -5.92 -32.35
C ALA A 429 -7.21 -5.42 -31.01
N GLU A 430 -6.71 -4.30 -30.49
CA GLU A 430 -7.15 -3.70 -29.23
C GLU A 430 -8.60 -3.20 -29.29
N SER A 431 -9.03 -2.66 -30.44
CA SER A 431 -10.43 -2.24 -30.65
C SER A 431 -11.41 -3.40 -30.87
N GLY A 432 -10.92 -4.60 -31.18
CA GLY A 432 -11.75 -5.77 -31.50
C GLY A 432 -12.56 -5.63 -32.80
N ASN A 433 -12.26 -4.64 -33.65
CA ASN A 433 -13.00 -4.43 -34.90
C ASN A 433 -12.50 -5.38 -36.00
N MET A 434 -13.23 -6.47 -36.21
CA MET A 434 -12.94 -7.51 -37.21
C MET A 434 -12.82 -7.00 -38.65
N GLN A 435 -13.62 -5.99 -39.02
CA GLN A 435 -13.62 -5.47 -40.40
C GLN A 435 -12.35 -4.69 -40.69
N ILE A 436 -11.95 -3.80 -39.77
CA ILE A 436 -10.69 -3.07 -39.85
C ILE A 436 -9.53 -4.05 -39.85
N MET A 437 -9.54 -5.00 -38.93
CA MET A 437 -8.49 -6.01 -38.83
C MET A 437 -8.32 -6.78 -40.14
N GLY A 438 -9.41 -7.24 -40.75
CA GLY A 438 -9.36 -7.98 -42.01
C GLY A 438 -8.72 -7.17 -43.15
N LYS A 439 -9.03 -5.87 -43.24
CA LYS A 439 -8.42 -4.97 -44.23
C LYS A 439 -6.93 -4.78 -43.98
N VAL A 440 -6.54 -4.47 -42.74
CA VAL A 440 -5.14 -4.29 -42.36
C VAL A 440 -4.34 -5.58 -42.60
N LEU A 441 -4.85 -6.74 -42.15
CA LEU A 441 -4.21 -8.04 -42.37
C LEU A 441 -4.04 -8.38 -43.85
N LYS A 442 -5.04 -8.13 -44.69
CA LYS A 442 -4.95 -8.39 -46.13
C LYS A 442 -3.80 -7.60 -46.77
N VAL A 443 -3.62 -6.34 -46.36
CA VAL A 443 -2.50 -5.51 -46.82
C VAL A 443 -1.18 -6.04 -46.28
N VAL A 444 -1.08 -6.31 -44.97
CA VAL A 444 0.15 -6.81 -44.35
C VAL A 444 0.60 -8.14 -44.96
N LEU A 445 -0.32 -9.09 -45.19
CA LEU A 445 -0.02 -10.39 -45.80
C LEU A 445 0.40 -10.30 -47.27
N SER A 446 0.07 -9.21 -47.95
CA SER A 446 0.52 -8.96 -49.33
C SER A 446 1.94 -8.41 -49.44
N GLN A 447 2.57 -8.04 -48.33
CA GLN A 447 3.93 -7.51 -48.27
C GLN A 447 4.95 -8.65 -48.08
N GLU A 448 6.13 -8.54 -48.69
CA GLU A 448 7.19 -9.55 -48.57
C GLU A 448 7.67 -9.75 -47.11
N ASN A 449 7.57 -8.70 -46.29
CA ASN A 449 7.96 -8.69 -44.88
C ASN A 449 6.80 -8.99 -43.90
N ALA A 450 5.69 -9.57 -44.36
CA ALA A 450 4.48 -9.82 -43.57
C ALA A 450 4.75 -10.44 -42.19
N ILE A 451 5.59 -11.49 -42.13
CA ILE A 451 5.93 -12.19 -40.88
C ILE A 451 6.60 -11.26 -39.87
N LYS A 452 7.46 -10.35 -40.35
CA LYS A 452 8.12 -9.37 -39.50
C LYS A 452 7.09 -8.39 -38.93
N VAL A 453 6.18 -7.88 -39.76
CA VAL A 453 5.15 -6.90 -39.36
C VAL A 453 4.18 -7.49 -38.35
N LEU A 454 3.73 -8.73 -38.54
CA LEU A 454 2.82 -9.43 -37.63
C LEU A 454 3.42 -9.66 -36.23
N ASN A 455 4.75 -9.81 -36.15
CA ASN A 455 5.49 -10.09 -34.91
C ASN A 455 6.19 -8.85 -34.34
N ILE A 456 5.85 -7.64 -34.81
CA ILE A 456 6.32 -6.41 -34.16
C ILE A 456 5.81 -6.38 -32.71
N LYS A 457 6.71 -6.05 -31.79
CA LYS A 457 6.41 -5.84 -30.38
C LYS A 457 6.34 -4.34 -30.07
N ASP A 458 5.38 -3.97 -29.23
CA ASP A 458 5.30 -2.62 -28.65
C ASP A 458 6.30 -2.44 -27.48
N ASN A 459 6.28 -1.28 -26.83
CA ASN A 459 7.15 -1.00 -25.68
C ASN A 459 6.85 -1.88 -24.45
N HIS A 460 5.70 -2.56 -24.40
CA HIS A 460 5.36 -3.55 -23.37
C HIS A 460 5.77 -4.98 -23.79
N GLY A 461 6.39 -5.14 -24.96
CA GLY A 461 6.73 -6.45 -25.51
C GLY A 461 5.53 -7.19 -26.08
N LYS A 462 4.33 -6.58 -26.10
CA LYS A 462 3.10 -7.18 -26.61
C LYS A 462 3.07 -7.07 -28.13
N THR A 463 2.70 -8.16 -28.79
CA THR A 463 2.35 -8.17 -30.23
C THR A 463 0.87 -7.86 -30.43
N ALA A 464 0.44 -7.61 -31.65
CA ALA A 464 -0.99 -7.45 -31.97
C ALA A 464 -1.82 -8.67 -31.54
N PHE A 465 -1.25 -9.89 -31.57
CA PHE A 465 -1.93 -11.10 -31.10
C PHE A 465 -2.19 -11.10 -29.60
N HIS A 466 -1.30 -10.52 -28.79
CA HIS A 466 -1.53 -10.34 -27.35
C HIS A 466 -2.76 -9.46 -27.10
N TYR A 467 -2.87 -8.33 -27.81
CA TYR A 467 -4.03 -7.45 -27.73
C TYR A 467 -5.32 -8.12 -28.22
N ALA A 468 -5.25 -8.95 -29.27
CA ALA A 468 -6.40 -9.71 -29.75
C ALA A 468 -6.90 -10.71 -28.68
N ALA A 469 -5.98 -11.36 -27.97
CA ALA A 469 -6.32 -12.28 -26.88
C ALA A 469 -6.91 -11.56 -25.65
N GLU A 470 -6.47 -10.33 -25.40
CA GLU A 470 -6.88 -9.52 -24.25
C GLU A 470 -8.24 -8.82 -24.47
N TYR A 471 -8.46 -8.24 -25.65
CA TYR A 471 -9.61 -7.36 -25.92
C TYR A 471 -10.57 -7.90 -26.98
N GLY A 472 -10.07 -8.67 -27.94
CA GLY A 472 -10.78 -9.07 -29.16
C GLY A 472 -11.89 -10.11 -28.97
N THR A 473 -12.19 -10.82 -30.07
CA THR A 473 -13.22 -11.88 -30.13
C THR A 473 -12.60 -13.25 -30.44
N PRO A 474 -13.28 -14.37 -30.15
CA PRO A 474 -12.81 -15.69 -30.52
C PRO A 474 -12.58 -15.85 -32.03
N GLU A 475 -13.42 -15.24 -32.85
CA GLU A 475 -13.32 -15.26 -34.31
C GLU A 475 -12.06 -14.53 -34.80
N LEU A 476 -11.70 -13.42 -34.14
CA LEU A 476 -10.44 -12.71 -34.39
C LEU A 476 -9.24 -13.61 -34.13
N VAL A 477 -9.22 -14.23 -32.96
CA VAL A 477 -8.13 -15.09 -32.51
C VAL A 477 -8.01 -16.30 -33.43
N SER A 478 -9.13 -16.92 -33.81
CA SER A 478 -9.19 -18.06 -34.73
C SER A 478 -8.70 -17.67 -36.14
N ALA A 479 -9.09 -16.50 -36.65
CA ALA A 479 -8.62 -16.01 -37.95
C ALA A 479 -7.10 -15.75 -37.93
N LEU A 480 -6.58 -15.22 -36.83
CA LEU A 480 -5.15 -15.00 -36.62
C LEU A 480 -4.38 -16.33 -36.52
N THR A 481 -4.81 -17.28 -35.70
CA THR A 481 -4.11 -18.57 -35.54
C THR A 481 -4.11 -19.40 -36.82
N THR A 482 -5.12 -19.25 -37.69
CA THR A 482 -5.20 -19.93 -38.99
C THR A 482 -4.10 -19.50 -39.98
N THR A 483 -3.45 -18.36 -39.76
CA THR A 483 -2.40 -17.87 -40.68
C THR A 483 -1.07 -18.64 -40.59
N GLU A 484 -0.91 -19.54 -39.60
CA GLU A 484 0.31 -20.32 -39.28
C GLU A 484 1.60 -19.52 -39.01
N VAL A 485 1.61 -18.21 -39.26
CA VAL A 485 2.77 -17.31 -39.12
C VAL A 485 2.86 -16.63 -37.74
N ILE A 486 1.81 -16.76 -36.92
CA ILE A 486 1.71 -16.08 -35.62
C ILE A 486 2.35 -16.91 -34.51
N GLN A 487 3.25 -16.27 -33.75
CA GLN A 487 3.89 -16.88 -32.59
C GLN A 487 2.92 -16.88 -31.39
N ILE A 488 2.15 -17.95 -31.24
CA ILE A 488 1.10 -18.06 -30.21
C ILE A 488 1.64 -18.12 -28.76
N ASN A 489 2.89 -18.53 -28.59
CA ASN A 489 3.51 -18.79 -27.28
C ASN A 489 4.52 -17.71 -26.85
N GLU A 490 4.79 -16.73 -27.71
CA GLU A 490 5.73 -15.64 -27.40
C GLU A 490 5.21 -14.83 -26.20
N PRO A 491 6.03 -14.56 -25.17
CA PRO A 491 5.62 -13.73 -24.04
C PRO A 491 5.89 -12.23 -24.27
N ASP A 492 5.18 -11.39 -23.51
CA ASP A 492 5.44 -9.96 -23.38
C ASP A 492 6.61 -9.66 -22.41
N ASN A 493 6.91 -8.37 -22.16
CA ASN A 493 8.01 -7.98 -21.27
C ASN A 493 7.79 -8.41 -19.80
N SER A 494 6.56 -8.74 -19.41
CA SER A 494 6.23 -9.28 -18.07
C SER A 494 6.35 -10.80 -17.99
N GLY A 495 6.61 -11.48 -19.12
CA GLY A 495 6.62 -12.94 -19.22
C GLY A 495 5.22 -13.53 -19.43
N THR A 496 4.19 -12.70 -19.63
CA THR A 496 2.81 -13.14 -19.80
C THR A 496 2.52 -13.48 -21.26
N SER A 497 2.01 -14.69 -21.52
CA SER A 497 1.57 -15.14 -22.85
C SER A 497 0.14 -14.71 -23.20
N ALA A 498 -0.22 -14.76 -24.48
CA ALA A 498 -1.56 -14.42 -24.96
C ALA A 498 -2.69 -15.21 -24.27
N ILE A 499 -2.53 -16.52 -24.07
CA ILE A 499 -3.50 -17.36 -23.33
C ILE A 499 -3.63 -16.93 -21.86
N THR A 500 -2.53 -16.48 -21.25
CA THR A 500 -2.52 -15.99 -19.88
C THR A 500 -3.26 -14.65 -19.76
N LEU A 501 -3.08 -13.73 -20.72
CA LEU A 501 -3.83 -12.47 -20.80
C LEU A 501 -5.33 -12.73 -20.96
N ALA A 502 -5.73 -13.66 -21.83
CA ALA A 502 -7.13 -14.03 -22.04
C ALA A 502 -7.77 -14.55 -20.73
N TYR A 503 -7.06 -15.41 -19.99
CA TYR A 503 -7.55 -15.89 -18.69
C TYR A 503 -7.63 -14.79 -17.63
N LYS A 504 -6.59 -13.96 -17.50
CA LYS A 504 -6.55 -12.86 -16.52
C LYS A 504 -7.66 -11.84 -16.75
N ASN A 505 -8.06 -11.61 -18.01
CA ASN A 505 -9.13 -10.69 -18.37
C ASN A 505 -10.51 -11.37 -18.52
N HIS A 506 -10.67 -12.61 -18.05
CA HIS A 506 -11.93 -13.37 -18.07
C HIS A 506 -12.53 -13.58 -19.48
N LYS A 507 -11.69 -13.57 -20.52
CA LYS A 507 -12.09 -13.86 -21.91
C LYS A 507 -12.17 -15.37 -22.14
N LEU A 508 -13.09 -16.06 -21.43
CA LEU A 508 -13.14 -17.53 -21.36
C LEU A 508 -13.28 -18.22 -22.72
N LYS A 509 -14.07 -17.66 -23.66
CA LYS A 509 -14.20 -18.22 -25.01
C LYS A 509 -12.90 -18.14 -25.82
N ILE A 510 -12.17 -17.03 -25.69
CA ILE A 510 -10.86 -16.85 -26.34
C ILE A 510 -9.84 -17.79 -25.70
N PHE A 511 -9.87 -17.92 -24.37
CA PHE A 511 -9.05 -18.87 -23.65
C PHE A 511 -9.30 -20.32 -24.12
N ASP A 512 -10.56 -20.73 -24.28
CA ASP A 512 -10.90 -22.08 -24.75
C ASP A 512 -10.39 -22.30 -26.20
N GLU A 513 -10.46 -21.29 -27.08
CA GLU A 513 -9.92 -21.35 -28.44
C GLU A 513 -8.39 -21.48 -28.47
N LEU A 514 -7.68 -20.67 -27.66
CA LEU A 514 -6.23 -20.73 -27.53
C LEU A 514 -5.76 -22.07 -26.94
N LEU A 515 -6.51 -22.59 -25.97
CA LEU A 515 -6.26 -23.91 -25.39
C LEU A 515 -6.46 -25.03 -26.42
N ASN A 516 -7.50 -24.94 -27.26
CA ASN A 516 -7.73 -25.89 -28.37
C ASN A 516 -6.66 -25.79 -29.45
N SER A 517 -6.10 -24.59 -29.67
CA SER A 517 -5.01 -24.35 -30.61
C SER A 517 -3.64 -24.84 -30.10
N GLY A 518 -3.58 -25.44 -28.90
CA GLY A 518 -2.37 -26.03 -28.36
C GLY A 518 -1.38 -25.02 -27.78
N ALA A 519 -1.85 -23.85 -27.33
CA ALA A 519 -0.99 -22.87 -26.66
C ALA A 519 -0.32 -23.44 -25.39
N ASP A 520 0.94 -23.09 -25.19
CA ASP A 520 1.73 -23.59 -24.05
C ASP A 520 1.21 -23.01 -22.73
N ILE A 521 1.12 -23.90 -21.73
CA ILE A 521 0.62 -23.54 -20.39
C ILE A 521 1.81 -23.09 -19.54
N SER A 522 1.85 -21.80 -19.23
CA SER A 522 2.88 -21.20 -18.38
C SER A 522 2.61 -21.43 -16.89
N ASN A 523 3.65 -21.39 -16.05
CA ASN A 523 3.47 -21.41 -14.60
C ASN A 523 2.68 -20.19 -14.11
N GLU A 524 2.81 -19.04 -14.78
CA GLU A 524 2.06 -17.83 -14.44
C GLU A 524 0.54 -18.02 -14.61
N LEU A 525 0.10 -18.69 -15.68
CA LEU A 525 -1.30 -19.05 -15.87
C LEU A 525 -1.79 -19.97 -14.74
N LEU A 526 -0.99 -20.97 -14.37
CA LEU A 526 -1.31 -21.88 -13.27
C LEU A 526 -1.46 -21.13 -11.94
N GLU A 527 -0.58 -20.19 -11.62
CA GLU A 527 -0.70 -19.34 -10.43
C GLU A 527 -1.96 -18.46 -10.47
N ALA A 528 -2.31 -17.89 -11.63
CA ALA A 528 -3.56 -17.13 -11.79
C ALA A 528 -4.81 -18.00 -11.54
N VAL A 529 -4.79 -19.26 -12.00
CA VAL A 529 -5.85 -20.25 -11.76
C VAL A 529 -5.94 -20.59 -10.26
N TRP A 530 -4.80 -20.72 -9.59
CA TRP A 530 -4.75 -20.96 -8.14
C TRP A 530 -5.29 -19.78 -7.33
N ALA A 531 -4.89 -18.54 -7.67
CA ALA A 531 -5.34 -17.33 -7.01
C ALA A 531 -6.88 -17.18 -7.06
N ARG A 532 -7.49 -17.55 -8.20
CA ARG A 532 -8.96 -17.57 -8.38
C ARG A 532 -9.65 -18.80 -7.81
N LYS A 533 -8.88 -19.81 -7.37
CA LYS A 533 -9.37 -21.12 -6.91
C LYS A 533 -10.20 -21.87 -7.97
N ASP A 534 -9.85 -21.70 -9.25
CA ASP A 534 -10.64 -22.15 -10.39
C ASP A 534 -10.34 -23.61 -10.77
N LYS A 535 -11.13 -24.52 -10.21
CA LYS A 535 -11.00 -25.97 -10.43
C LYS A 535 -11.44 -26.39 -11.84
N GLU A 536 -12.37 -25.66 -12.44
CA GLU A 536 -12.94 -26.01 -13.74
C GLU A 536 -11.93 -25.76 -14.84
N THR A 537 -11.31 -24.57 -14.84
CA THR A 537 -10.28 -24.22 -15.83
C THR A 537 -9.08 -25.16 -15.74
N LEU A 538 -8.60 -25.50 -14.54
CA LEU A 538 -7.54 -26.51 -14.40
C LEU A 538 -7.98 -27.87 -14.96
N GLY A 539 -9.24 -28.25 -14.75
CA GLY A 539 -9.82 -29.46 -15.32
C GLY A 539 -9.83 -29.46 -16.86
N LYS A 540 -10.19 -28.32 -17.48
CA LYS A 540 -10.13 -28.12 -18.93
C LYS A 540 -8.70 -28.19 -19.47
N ILE A 541 -7.76 -27.50 -18.82
CA ILE A 541 -6.33 -27.54 -19.17
C ILE A 541 -5.82 -28.98 -19.19
N ILE A 542 -6.07 -29.75 -18.11
CA ILE A 542 -5.65 -31.14 -18.01
C ILE A 542 -6.31 -32.03 -19.07
N ALA A 543 -7.59 -31.79 -19.39
CA ALA A 543 -8.30 -32.58 -20.39
C ALA A 543 -7.79 -32.34 -21.82
N LYS A 544 -7.25 -31.15 -22.11
CA LYS A 544 -6.74 -30.77 -23.44
C LYS A 544 -5.22 -30.94 -23.58
N ASN A 545 -4.49 -30.92 -22.47
CA ASN A 545 -3.05 -31.06 -22.44
C ASN A 545 -2.64 -32.13 -21.42
N GLU A 546 -2.66 -33.40 -21.81
CA GLU A 546 -2.29 -34.51 -20.92
C GLU A 546 -0.82 -34.43 -20.45
N LYS A 547 0.06 -33.77 -21.21
CA LYS A 547 1.47 -33.58 -20.82
C LYS A 547 1.61 -32.78 -19.53
N ILE A 548 0.63 -31.92 -19.20
CA ILE A 548 0.61 -31.14 -17.96
C ILE A 548 0.56 -32.02 -16.70
N LEU A 549 0.13 -33.29 -16.83
CA LEU A 549 0.09 -34.23 -15.72
C LEU A 549 1.49 -34.58 -15.18
N SER A 550 2.56 -34.28 -15.92
CA SER A 550 3.95 -34.40 -15.44
C SER A 550 4.47 -33.13 -14.75
N ASN A 551 3.73 -32.01 -14.83
CA ASN A 551 4.14 -30.73 -14.27
C ASN A 551 3.89 -30.70 -12.74
N LYS A 552 4.96 -30.52 -11.96
CA LYS A 552 4.90 -30.46 -10.49
C LYS A 552 4.03 -29.32 -9.98
N GLU A 553 4.08 -28.16 -10.61
CA GLU A 553 3.32 -26.98 -10.21
C GLU A 553 1.82 -27.19 -10.44
N ALA A 554 1.45 -27.77 -11.59
CA ALA A 554 0.06 -28.15 -11.86
C ALA A 554 -0.48 -29.18 -10.84
N PHE A 555 0.37 -30.13 -10.43
CA PHE A 555 0.00 -31.10 -9.39
C PHE A 555 -0.15 -30.43 -8.01
N ARG A 556 0.77 -29.53 -7.65
CA ARG A 556 0.71 -28.70 -6.42
C ARG A 556 -0.60 -27.94 -6.31
N ILE A 557 -1.03 -27.32 -7.40
CA ILE A 557 -2.28 -26.55 -7.45
C ILE A 557 -3.49 -27.47 -7.33
N ALA A 558 -3.52 -28.61 -8.05
CA ALA A 558 -4.62 -29.58 -7.92
C ALA A 558 -4.84 -30.05 -6.47
N ILE A 559 -3.73 -30.28 -5.74
CA ILE A 559 -3.73 -30.63 -4.31
C ILE A 559 -4.22 -29.45 -3.46
N SER A 560 -3.67 -28.26 -3.68
CA SER A 560 -3.99 -27.05 -2.89
C SER A 560 -5.45 -26.59 -3.07
N LEU A 561 -6.03 -26.82 -4.24
CA LEU A 561 -7.46 -26.61 -4.51
C LEU A 561 -8.37 -27.66 -3.83
N GLY A 562 -7.79 -28.70 -3.25
CA GLY A 562 -8.52 -29.77 -2.56
C GLY A 562 -9.36 -30.64 -3.51
N SER A 563 -8.99 -30.74 -4.80
CA SER A 563 -9.80 -31.45 -5.81
C SER A 563 -9.36 -32.91 -5.97
N ILE A 564 -10.10 -33.84 -5.33
CA ILE A 564 -9.82 -35.28 -5.40
C ILE A 564 -9.84 -35.79 -6.85
N ASN A 565 -10.76 -35.29 -7.67
CA ASN A 565 -10.90 -35.73 -9.06
C ASN A 565 -9.69 -35.33 -9.92
N LEU A 566 -9.12 -34.15 -9.70
CA LEU A 566 -7.92 -33.72 -10.41
C LEU A 566 -6.71 -34.51 -9.91
N VAL A 567 -6.55 -34.65 -8.59
CA VAL A 567 -5.46 -35.43 -7.99
C VAL A 567 -5.46 -36.89 -8.47
N LYS A 568 -6.64 -37.51 -8.61
CA LYS A 568 -6.79 -38.84 -9.22
C LYS A 568 -6.16 -38.92 -10.62
N LYS A 569 -6.34 -37.90 -11.45
CA LYS A 569 -5.75 -37.88 -12.81
C LYS A 569 -4.22 -37.86 -12.77
N PHE A 570 -3.62 -37.05 -11.90
CA PHE A 570 -2.16 -37.00 -11.73
C PHE A 570 -1.60 -38.35 -11.23
N LEU A 571 -2.23 -38.97 -10.24
CA LEU A 571 -1.79 -40.27 -9.74
C LEU A 571 -1.97 -41.40 -10.77
N HIS A 572 -3.05 -41.38 -11.57
CA HIS A 572 -3.23 -42.35 -12.67
C HIS A 572 -2.20 -42.17 -13.78
N ALA A 573 -1.70 -40.94 -14.00
CA ALA A 573 -0.60 -40.67 -14.92
C ALA A 573 0.78 -41.11 -14.39
N GLY A 574 0.86 -41.65 -13.17
CA GLY A 574 2.09 -42.21 -12.61
C GLY A 574 2.98 -41.20 -11.89
N VAL A 575 2.46 -40.03 -11.51
CA VAL A 575 3.21 -39.10 -10.64
C VAL A 575 3.41 -39.75 -9.27
N ASP A 576 4.65 -39.71 -8.78
CA ASP A 576 5.00 -40.20 -7.45
C ASP A 576 4.18 -39.48 -6.37
N ILE A 577 3.54 -40.26 -5.51
CA ILE A 577 2.64 -39.77 -4.45
C ILE A 577 3.39 -39.01 -3.36
N ASP A 578 4.71 -39.22 -3.25
CA ASP A 578 5.58 -38.62 -2.23
C ASP A 578 6.53 -37.55 -2.79
N ILE A 579 6.31 -37.14 -4.04
CA ILE A 579 7.19 -36.19 -4.74
C ILE A 579 7.26 -34.84 -4.00
N PRO A 580 8.46 -34.27 -3.74
CA PRO A 580 8.57 -32.93 -3.18
C PRO A 580 8.09 -31.89 -4.21
N LEU A 581 7.06 -31.12 -3.84
CA LEU A 581 6.37 -30.16 -4.70
C LEU A 581 6.76 -28.69 -4.45
N THR A 582 7.40 -28.39 -3.32
CA THR A 582 7.82 -27.01 -2.97
C THR A 582 9.31 -26.93 -2.69
N LYS A 583 9.83 -25.70 -2.54
CA LYS A 583 11.22 -25.45 -2.15
C LYS A 583 11.54 -26.02 -0.77
N GLU A 584 10.54 -26.02 0.11
CA GLU A 584 10.58 -26.61 1.45
C GLU A 584 10.46 -28.14 1.42
N LYS A 585 10.44 -28.76 0.22
CA LYS A 585 10.24 -30.21 0.03
C LYS A 585 8.92 -30.73 0.62
N ALA A 586 7.88 -29.90 0.66
CA ALA A 586 6.56 -30.36 1.09
C ALA A 586 6.01 -31.43 0.14
N THR A 587 5.49 -32.53 0.71
CA THR A 587 4.89 -33.63 -0.05
C THR A 587 3.44 -33.32 -0.45
N PRO A 588 2.84 -34.06 -1.41
CA PRO A 588 1.44 -33.88 -1.77
C PRO A 588 0.50 -34.11 -0.58
N LEU A 589 0.85 -35.05 0.32
CA LEU A 589 0.12 -35.29 1.56
C LEU A 589 0.18 -34.07 2.49
N MET A 590 1.36 -33.47 2.72
CA MET A 590 1.49 -32.27 3.55
C MET A 590 0.67 -31.10 3.00
N LEU A 591 0.75 -30.84 1.70
CA LEU A 591 0.01 -29.74 1.07
C LEU A 591 -1.51 -29.96 1.07
N SER A 592 -1.95 -31.22 0.99
CA SER A 592 -3.38 -31.54 1.03
C SER A 592 -4.06 -31.15 2.35
N ILE A 593 -3.28 -31.07 3.44
CA ILE A 593 -3.77 -30.64 4.77
C ILE A 593 -4.09 -29.15 4.77
N ASN A 594 -3.23 -28.34 4.13
CA ASN A 594 -3.46 -26.90 4.00
C ASN A 594 -4.73 -26.59 3.18
N SER A 595 -5.12 -27.48 2.25
CA SER A 595 -6.37 -27.34 1.50
C SER A 595 -7.63 -27.44 2.38
N GLY A 596 -7.51 -28.02 3.59
CA GLY A 596 -8.62 -28.20 4.51
C GLY A 596 -9.65 -29.24 4.07
N ASN A 597 -9.31 -30.16 3.13
CA ASN A 597 -10.21 -31.21 2.67
C ASN A 597 -9.81 -32.60 3.24
N PRO A 598 -10.45 -33.07 4.34
CA PRO A 598 -10.13 -34.36 4.97
C PRO A 598 -10.31 -35.57 4.05
N LYS A 599 -11.22 -35.47 3.06
CA LYS A 599 -11.46 -36.54 2.08
C LYS A 599 -10.26 -36.72 1.14
N LEU A 600 -9.57 -35.63 0.79
CA LEU A 600 -8.36 -35.70 -0.02
C LEU A 600 -7.20 -36.34 0.76
N VAL A 601 -7.00 -35.93 2.01
CA VAL A 601 -6.00 -36.54 2.91
C VAL A 601 -6.26 -38.04 3.06
N SER A 602 -7.50 -38.43 3.36
CA SER A 602 -7.91 -39.83 3.47
C SER A 602 -7.65 -40.61 2.18
N TYR A 603 -7.86 -40.00 1.02
CA TYR A 603 -7.61 -40.62 -0.27
C TYR A 603 -6.12 -40.87 -0.53
N LEU A 604 -5.26 -39.88 -0.26
CA LEU A 604 -3.80 -40.01 -0.42
C LEU A 604 -3.23 -41.07 0.53
N LEU A 605 -3.68 -41.10 1.79
CA LEU A 605 -3.28 -42.13 2.75
C LEU A 605 -3.72 -43.54 2.31
N LYS A 606 -4.93 -43.68 1.75
CA LYS A 606 -5.41 -44.96 1.16
C LYS A 606 -4.59 -45.40 -0.05
N LYS A 607 -3.98 -44.46 -0.76
CA LYS A 607 -3.09 -44.72 -1.90
C LYS A 607 -1.62 -44.96 -1.50
N GLY A 608 -1.31 -44.94 -0.21
CA GLY A 608 0.02 -45.28 0.32
C GLY A 608 0.98 -44.10 0.43
N ALA A 609 0.48 -42.86 0.51
CA ALA A 609 1.32 -41.69 0.78
C ALA A 609 2.09 -41.85 2.10
N ASN A 610 3.39 -41.57 2.10
CA ASN A 610 4.26 -41.77 3.24
C ASN A 610 4.09 -40.65 4.29
N THR A 611 3.65 -41.04 5.47
CA THR A 611 3.42 -40.15 6.62
C THR A 611 4.70 -39.67 7.30
N ARG A 612 5.82 -40.40 7.12
CA ARG A 612 7.08 -40.19 7.87
C ARG A 612 8.05 -39.23 7.20
N LEU A 613 7.70 -38.73 6.01
CA LEU A 613 8.49 -37.71 5.33
C LEU A 613 8.40 -36.37 6.08
N THR A 614 9.44 -35.55 5.92
CA THR A 614 9.53 -34.24 6.55
C THR A 614 9.91 -33.17 5.54
N ASP A 615 9.45 -31.94 5.76
CA ASP A 615 9.88 -30.77 5.00
C ASP A 615 11.34 -30.38 5.36
N THR A 616 11.87 -29.31 4.76
CA THR A 616 13.23 -28.80 5.05
C THR A 616 13.42 -28.37 6.51
N SER A 617 12.34 -28.04 7.22
CA SER A 617 12.34 -27.69 8.63
C SER A 617 12.11 -28.90 9.53
N GLY A 618 12.02 -30.11 8.99
CA GLY A 618 11.75 -31.34 9.74
C GLY A 618 10.28 -31.49 10.15
N ASN A 619 9.38 -30.63 9.70
CA ASN A 619 7.97 -30.71 10.03
C ASN A 619 7.37 -31.96 9.37
N THR A 620 6.73 -32.78 10.19
CA THR A 620 5.96 -33.94 9.75
C THR A 620 4.60 -33.53 9.21
N VAL A 621 3.89 -34.46 8.58
CA VAL A 621 2.50 -34.28 8.15
C VAL A 621 1.56 -33.81 9.28
N LEU A 622 1.81 -34.21 10.54
CA LEU A 622 1.01 -33.78 11.69
C LEU A 622 1.29 -32.32 12.11
N HIS A 623 2.51 -31.80 11.88
CA HIS A 623 2.79 -30.38 12.08
C HIS A 623 1.99 -29.51 11.10
N TYR A 624 1.83 -29.97 9.86
CA TYR A 624 1.09 -29.25 8.82
C TYR A 624 -0.39 -29.03 9.15
N VAL A 625 -0.97 -29.83 10.05
CA VAL A 625 -2.35 -29.61 10.53
C VAL A 625 -2.51 -28.21 11.11
N PHE A 626 -1.51 -27.70 11.80
CA PHE A 626 -1.56 -26.39 12.44
C PHE A 626 -1.40 -25.20 11.47
N TYR A 627 -1.04 -25.47 10.20
CA TYR A 627 -1.07 -24.47 9.12
C TYR A 627 -2.46 -24.39 8.45
N SER A 628 -3.37 -25.33 8.75
CA SER A 628 -4.75 -25.32 8.27
C SER A 628 -5.69 -24.50 9.16
N LYS A 629 -6.91 -24.24 8.67
CA LYS A 629 -7.97 -23.55 9.43
C LYS A 629 -8.41 -24.39 10.63
N ALA A 630 -8.64 -23.75 11.78
CA ALA A 630 -8.98 -24.40 13.06
C ALA A 630 -10.15 -25.39 12.96
N GLU A 631 -11.18 -25.05 12.18
CA GLU A 631 -12.39 -25.87 11.98
C GLU A 631 -12.11 -27.30 11.47
N ASN A 632 -11.03 -27.50 10.71
CA ASN A 632 -10.71 -28.81 10.11
C ASN A 632 -9.61 -29.57 10.85
N ARG A 633 -8.93 -28.94 11.83
CA ARG A 633 -7.71 -29.49 12.44
C ARG A 633 -7.95 -30.81 13.16
N GLU A 634 -9.04 -30.90 13.92
CA GLU A 634 -9.39 -32.12 14.67
C GLU A 634 -9.60 -33.31 13.74
N ALA A 635 -10.39 -33.13 12.68
CA ALA A 635 -10.64 -34.18 11.70
C ALA A 635 -9.34 -34.60 10.98
N LEU A 636 -8.52 -33.62 10.58
CA LEU A 636 -7.24 -33.87 9.91
C LEU A 636 -6.26 -34.61 10.82
N ALA A 637 -6.10 -34.16 12.06
CA ALA A 637 -5.24 -34.81 13.05
C ALA A 637 -5.70 -36.24 13.36
N SER A 638 -7.01 -36.47 13.52
CA SER A 638 -7.56 -37.80 13.78
C SER A 638 -7.25 -38.77 12.63
N ILE A 639 -7.51 -38.37 11.38
CA ILE A 639 -7.22 -39.19 10.18
C ILE A 639 -5.73 -39.56 10.08
N ILE A 640 -4.84 -38.61 10.40
CA ILE A 640 -3.38 -38.82 10.32
C ILE A 640 -2.91 -39.74 11.46
N THR A 641 -3.35 -39.49 12.69
CA THR A 641 -2.93 -40.24 13.89
C THR A 641 -3.51 -41.65 13.94
N GLU A 642 -4.67 -41.90 13.32
CA GLU A 642 -5.20 -43.24 13.07
C GLU A 642 -4.30 -44.08 12.15
N LYS A 643 -3.59 -43.43 11.21
CA LYS A 643 -2.65 -44.10 10.30
C LYS A 643 -1.25 -44.21 10.88
N ASP A 644 -0.77 -43.18 11.56
CA ASP A 644 0.59 -43.14 12.11
C ASP A 644 0.61 -42.40 13.45
N LYS A 645 0.47 -43.17 14.53
CA LYS A 645 0.46 -42.65 15.91
C LYS A 645 1.85 -42.17 16.37
N GLU A 646 2.93 -42.61 15.72
CA GLU A 646 4.31 -42.24 16.11
C GLU A 646 4.60 -40.76 15.87
N LEU A 647 3.86 -40.11 14.96
CA LEU A 647 4.03 -38.70 14.61
C LEU A 647 3.74 -37.72 15.75
N ILE A 648 2.93 -38.13 16.74
CA ILE A 648 2.49 -37.28 17.86
C ILE A 648 3.69 -36.69 18.62
N ASN A 649 4.77 -37.46 18.72
CA ASN A 649 5.96 -37.11 19.49
C ASN A 649 7.18 -36.82 18.61
N GLN A 650 7.05 -36.88 17.28
CA GLN A 650 8.17 -36.67 16.39
C GLN A 650 8.52 -35.17 16.33
N PRO A 651 9.73 -34.75 16.73
CA PRO A 651 10.12 -33.35 16.69
C PRO A 651 10.54 -32.94 15.29
N ASN A 652 10.32 -31.66 14.96
CA ASN A 652 10.94 -31.04 13.81
C ASN A 652 12.42 -30.73 14.06
N THR A 653 13.09 -30.08 13.10
CA THR A 653 14.53 -29.78 13.22
C THR A 653 14.87 -28.94 14.44
N ASN A 654 13.94 -28.13 14.94
CA ASN A 654 14.12 -27.29 16.13
C ASN A 654 13.92 -28.06 17.45
N GLY A 655 13.56 -29.34 17.42
CA GLY A 655 13.25 -30.13 18.62
C GLY A 655 11.77 -30.06 19.03
N ASN A 656 10.92 -29.41 18.24
CA ASN A 656 9.53 -29.14 18.60
C ASN A 656 8.59 -30.17 17.95
N PRO A 657 7.80 -30.94 18.71
CA PRO A 657 6.75 -31.82 18.18
C PRO A 657 5.43 -31.06 17.94
N PRO A 658 4.41 -31.67 17.30
CA PRO A 658 3.16 -30.99 16.94
C PRO A 658 2.41 -30.32 18.11
N LEU A 659 2.56 -30.84 19.35
CA LEU A 659 1.99 -30.19 20.54
C LEU A 659 2.47 -28.74 20.70
N TYR A 660 3.74 -28.46 20.38
CA TYR A 660 4.29 -27.11 20.38
C TYR A 660 3.49 -26.18 19.45
N ASN A 661 3.18 -26.62 18.22
CA ASN A 661 2.42 -25.82 17.27
C ASN A 661 1.01 -25.51 17.79
N ALA A 662 0.33 -26.48 18.43
CA ALA A 662 -0.99 -26.27 19.04
C ALA A 662 -0.98 -25.14 20.08
N VAL A 663 0.04 -25.13 20.95
CA VAL A 663 0.23 -24.07 21.97
C VAL A 663 0.54 -22.73 21.33
N VAL A 664 1.41 -22.71 20.32
CA VAL A 664 1.81 -21.46 19.66
C VAL A 664 0.66 -20.84 18.86
N VAL A 665 -0.24 -21.62 18.27
CA VAL A 665 -1.41 -21.08 17.55
C VAL A 665 -2.64 -20.84 18.44
N ASN A 666 -2.51 -21.06 19.75
CA ASN A 666 -3.59 -20.92 20.74
C ASN A 666 -4.80 -21.83 20.47
N ASP A 667 -4.55 -23.05 19.98
CA ASP A 667 -5.59 -24.05 19.74
C ASP A 667 -5.66 -25.03 20.91
N LEU A 668 -6.33 -24.58 21.98
CA LEU A 668 -6.48 -25.33 23.22
C LEU A 668 -7.12 -26.69 22.99
N LYS A 669 -8.14 -26.75 22.13
CA LYS A 669 -8.84 -27.99 21.79
C LYS A 669 -7.89 -28.99 21.16
N MET A 670 -7.07 -28.57 20.20
CA MET A 670 -6.07 -29.47 19.61
C MET A 670 -4.97 -29.86 20.59
N ALA A 671 -4.54 -28.95 21.47
CA ALA A 671 -3.54 -29.27 22.48
C ALA A 671 -4.05 -30.32 23.48
N THR A 672 -5.29 -30.20 23.95
CA THR A 672 -5.91 -31.20 24.83
C THR A 672 -6.05 -32.54 24.13
N ILE A 673 -6.50 -32.57 22.86
CA ILE A 673 -6.61 -33.80 22.07
C ILE A 673 -5.23 -34.48 21.93
N LEU A 674 -4.17 -33.74 21.60
CA LEU A 674 -2.83 -34.31 21.49
C LEU A 674 -2.32 -34.86 22.84
N LEU A 675 -2.57 -34.16 23.94
CA LEU A 675 -2.22 -34.63 25.29
C LEU A 675 -2.99 -35.89 25.69
N GLU A 676 -4.27 -35.99 25.34
CA GLU A 676 -5.11 -37.19 25.52
C GLU A 676 -4.61 -38.37 24.66
N GLN A 677 -4.12 -38.10 23.45
CA GLN A 677 -3.54 -39.10 22.56
C GLN A 677 -2.12 -39.55 22.96
N GLY A 678 -1.54 -38.97 24.01
CA GLY A 678 -0.25 -39.38 24.57
C GLY A 678 0.94 -38.53 24.10
N ALA A 679 0.72 -37.25 23.75
CA ALA A 679 1.80 -36.32 23.50
C ALA A 679 2.66 -36.10 24.76
N LYS A 680 3.97 -36.22 24.58
CA LYS A 680 4.97 -35.94 25.60
C LYS A 680 5.18 -34.44 25.75
N VAL A 681 5.51 -34.01 26.96
CA VAL A 681 5.75 -32.60 27.33
C VAL A 681 7.20 -32.32 27.71
N ASP A 682 8.05 -33.34 27.75
CA ASP A 682 9.44 -33.29 28.20
C ASP A 682 10.44 -32.87 27.11
N PHE A 683 9.94 -32.55 25.91
CA PHE A 683 10.77 -32.07 24.80
C PHE A 683 11.32 -30.67 25.07
N GLU A 684 12.49 -30.41 24.49
CA GLU A 684 13.20 -29.14 24.55
C GLU A 684 13.64 -28.75 23.15
N ASP A 685 13.49 -27.47 22.82
CA ASP A 685 13.97 -26.93 21.55
C ASP A 685 15.51 -26.76 21.56
N ARG A 686 16.08 -26.32 20.44
CA ARG A 686 17.53 -26.04 20.33
C ARG A 686 18.05 -24.97 21.30
N LEU A 687 17.17 -24.11 21.82
CA LEU A 687 17.48 -23.11 22.82
C LEU A 687 17.25 -23.64 24.24
N GLY A 688 16.92 -24.92 24.42
CA GLY A 688 16.58 -25.53 25.72
C GLY A 688 15.21 -25.08 26.27
N ASN A 689 14.38 -24.43 25.46
CA ASN A 689 13.03 -24.08 25.88
C ASN A 689 12.16 -25.33 25.87
N ASN A 690 11.55 -25.64 27.01
CA ASN A 690 10.45 -26.61 27.07
C ASN A 690 9.12 -25.98 26.66
N ILE A 691 8.06 -26.78 26.58
CA ILE A 691 6.72 -26.31 26.19
C ILE A 691 6.16 -25.19 27.08
N LEU A 692 6.50 -25.17 28.37
CA LEU A 692 6.03 -24.14 29.30
C LEU A 692 6.67 -22.77 29.02
N HIS A 693 7.91 -22.71 28.53
CA HIS A 693 8.52 -21.44 28.11
C HIS A 693 7.68 -20.76 27.02
N SER A 694 7.06 -21.56 26.13
CA SER A 694 6.20 -21.06 25.06
C SER A 694 4.76 -20.79 25.52
N ALA A 695 4.19 -21.66 26.36
CA ALA A 695 2.82 -21.54 26.84
C ALA A 695 2.62 -20.30 27.73
N MET A 696 3.57 -20.03 28.63
CA MET A 696 3.46 -18.93 29.61
C MET A 696 3.47 -17.54 28.99
N ARG A 697 4.12 -17.36 27.84
CA ARG A 697 4.10 -16.09 27.09
C ARG A 697 2.68 -15.63 26.75
N ARG A 698 1.74 -16.57 26.56
CA ARG A 698 0.36 -16.26 26.15
C ARG A 698 -0.62 -16.15 27.32
N CYS A 699 -0.16 -16.37 28.56
CA CYS A 699 -0.98 -16.30 29.79
C CYS A 699 -2.23 -17.21 29.80
N ASP A 700 -2.22 -18.31 29.06
CA ASP A 700 -3.35 -19.23 28.97
C ASP A 700 -3.27 -20.30 30.06
N LEU A 701 -3.94 -20.04 31.19
CA LEU A 701 -3.84 -20.85 32.41
C LEU A 701 -4.33 -22.30 32.25
N PRO A 702 -5.47 -22.60 31.58
CA PRO A 702 -5.94 -23.98 31.35
C PRO A 702 -4.89 -24.93 30.79
N ILE A 703 -4.22 -24.56 29.70
CA ILE A 703 -3.22 -25.43 29.08
C ILE A 703 -1.96 -25.58 29.92
N ILE A 704 -1.54 -24.50 30.60
CA ILE A 704 -0.41 -24.54 31.54
C ILE A 704 -0.72 -25.52 32.67
N LEU A 705 -1.94 -25.49 33.22
CA LEU A 705 -2.37 -26.42 34.26
C LEU A 705 -2.33 -27.87 33.77
N ASP A 706 -2.80 -28.15 32.56
CA ASP A 706 -2.80 -29.50 32.02
C ASP A 706 -1.39 -30.03 31.72
N ILE A 707 -0.48 -29.17 31.25
CA ILE A 707 0.94 -29.52 31.10
C ILE A 707 1.61 -29.76 32.46
N VAL A 708 1.40 -28.88 33.45
CA VAL A 708 2.00 -29.00 34.79
C VAL A 708 1.47 -30.22 35.54
N LYS A 709 0.20 -30.60 35.35
CA LYS A 709 -0.35 -31.87 35.88
C LYS A 709 0.40 -33.09 35.34
N LYS A 710 0.90 -33.03 34.11
CA LYS A 710 1.67 -34.13 33.50
C LYS A 710 3.11 -34.17 34.01
N ASP A 711 3.77 -33.01 34.06
CA ASP A 711 5.12 -32.87 34.60
C ASP A 711 5.36 -31.46 35.18
N SER A 712 5.35 -31.37 36.51
CA SER A 712 5.60 -30.11 37.23
C SER A 712 7.08 -29.72 37.24
N SER A 713 8.01 -30.65 36.97
CA SER A 713 9.45 -30.35 36.98
C SER A 713 9.85 -29.36 35.88
N LEU A 714 9.05 -29.28 34.79
CA LEU A 714 9.23 -28.36 33.67
C LEU A 714 9.23 -26.88 34.10
N LEU A 715 8.55 -26.54 35.20
CA LEU A 715 8.52 -25.19 35.76
C LEU A 715 9.89 -24.69 36.23
N HIS A 716 10.80 -25.61 36.54
CA HIS A 716 12.11 -25.31 37.10
C HIS A 716 13.25 -25.52 36.10
N LYS A 717 12.98 -26.22 34.99
CA LYS A 717 13.95 -26.44 33.92
C LYS A 717 14.36 -25.12 33.28
N ARG A 718 15.59 -25.09 32.76
CA ARG A 718 16.19 -23.88 32.21
C ARG A 718 16.53 -24.04 30.75
N ASN A 719 16.27 -22.99 30.01
CA ASN A 719 16.78 -22.83 28.66
C ASN A 719 18.28 -22.48 28.66
N SER A 720 18.85 -22.36 27.48
CA SER A 720 20.25 -22.02 27.23
C SER A 720 20.64 -20.64 27.75
N GLU A 721 19.67 -19.75 28.01
CA GLU A 721 19.90 -18.46 28.67
C GLU A 721 19.85 -18.57 30.21
N GLY A 722 19.69 -19.77 30.76
CA GLY A 722 19.61 -20.01 32.20
C GLY A 722 18.28 -19.59 32.83
N ARG A 723 17.26 -19.29 32.02
CA ARG A 723 15.94 -18.84 32.44
C ARG A 723 14.99 -20.03 32.56
N ASN A 724 14.11 -19.99 33.55
CA ASN A 724 12.98 -20.91 33.65
C ASN A 724 11.79 -20.33 32.87
N PRO A 725 10.68 -21.07 32.68
CA PRO A 725 9.52 -20.59 31.94
C PRO A 725 8.99 -19.23 32.43
N PHE A 726 8.97 -19.01 33.75
CA PHE A 726 8.49 -17.76 34.34
C PHE A 726 9.45 -16.59 34.11
N HIS A 727 10.76 -16.84 34.24
CA HIS A 727 11.82 -15.89 33.89
C HIS A 727 11.73 -15.46 32.42
N GLN A 728 11.52 -16.42 31.51
CA GLN A 728 11.43 -16.15 30.08
C GLN A 728 10.17 -15.36 29.73
N ALA A 729 9.01 -15.78 30.25
CA ALA A 729 7.74 -15.08 30.01
C ALA A 729 7.82 -13.61 30.45
N LEU A 730 8.40 -13.33 31.62
CA LEU A 730 8.56 -11.96 32.10
C LEU A 730 9.54 -11.13 31.24
N HIS A 731 10.60 -11.74 30.72
CA HIS A 731 11.61 -11.06 29.91
C HIS A 731 11.06 -10.58 28.55
N GLU A 732 10.33 -11.46 27.84
CA GLU A 732 9.79 -11.19 26.51
C GLU A 732 8.58 -10.24 26.48
N MET A 733 7.92 -10.01 27.62
CA MET A 733 6.79 -9.08 27.71
C MET A 733 7.27 -7.63 27.57
N HIS A 734 7.15 -7.03 26.38
CA HIS A 734 7.77 -5.72 26.09
C HIS A 734 6.97 -4.50 26.57
N THR A 735 5.65 -4.57 26.73
CA THR A 735 4.81 -3.52 27.34
C THR A 735 3.48 -4.15 27.73
N PHE A 736 2.86 -3.70 28.83
CA PHE A 736 1.40 -3.72 28.95
C PHE A 736 0.94 -2.44 28.24
N PRO A 737 0.36 -2.48 27.03
CA PRO A 737 -0.35 -1.32 26.53
C PRO A 737 -1.39 -0.97 27.58
N SER A 738 -1.57 0.32 27.88
CA SER A 738 -2.58 0.86 28.79
C SER A 738 -4.03 0.56 28.37
N SER A 739 -4.27 -0.44 27.51
CA SER A 739 -5.53 -0.71 26.83
C SER A 739 -6.08 -2.14 26.98
N LYS A 740 -5.52 -3.03 27.81
CA LYS A 740 -6.24 -4.25 28.24
C LYS A 740 -5.92 -4.66 29.67
N GLU A 741 -6.72 -4.19 30.64
CA GLU A 741 -6.76 -4.70 32.04
C GLU A 741 -6.78 -6.24 32.08
N THR A 742 -7.36 -6.89 31.08
CA THR A 742 -7.50 -8.35 30.98
C THR A 742 -6.16 -9.08 30.89
N GLU A 743 -5.16 -8.59 30.14
CA GLU A 743 -3.87 -9.28 29.96
C GLU A 743 -2.99 -9.18 31.22
N GLU A 744 -3.04 -8.03 31.90
CA GLU A 744 -2.39 -7.84 33.19
C GLU A 744 -3.02 -8.73 34.27
N ILE A 745 -4.35 -8.81 34.34
CA ILE A 745 -5.06 -9.72 35.26
C ILE A 745 -4.68 -11.18 35.00
N HIS A 746 -4.64 -11.62 33.74
CA HIS A 746 -4.24 -12.98 33.41
C HIS A 746 -2.78 -13.29 33.81
N PHE A 747 -1.86 -12.35 33.57
CA PHE A 747 -0.47 -12.53 33.98
C PHE A 747 -0.32 -12.52 35.51
N MET A 748 -1.10 -11.68 36.20
CA MET A 748 -1.14 -11.67 37.67
C MET A 748 -1.68 -12.99 38.23
N ASN A 749 -2.75 -13.54 37.65
CA ASN A 749 -3.29 -14.85 38.01
C ASN A 749 -2.27 -15.98 37.74
N LEU A 750 -1.57 -15.92 36.61
CA LEU A 750 -0.48 -16.86 36.30
C LEU A 750 0.63 -16.75 37.34
N SER A 751 1.03 -15.54 37.73
CA SER A 751 2.05 -15.35 38.76
C SER A 751 1.60 -15.88 40.14
N ASP A 752 0.32 -15.77 40.51
CA ASP A 752 -0.22 -16.39 41.73
C ASP A 752 -0.05 -17.90 41.71
N PHE A 753 -0.42 -18.51 40.59
CA PHE A 753 -0.27 -19.94 40.38
C PHE A 753 1.19 -20.38 40.47
N LEU A 754 2.11 -19.70 39.77
CA LEU A 754 3.53 -20.07 39.77
C LEU A 754 4.20 -19.90 41.13
N LEU A 755 3.79 -18.90 41.90
CA LEU A 755 4.27 -18.72 43.28
C LEU A 755 3.76 -19.83 44.20
N LYS A 756 2.52 -20.30 43.99
CA LYS A 756 1.96 -21.44 44.73
C LYS A 756 2.72 -22.75 44.44
N GLU A 757 3.13 -22.95 43.19
CA GLU A 757 3.95 -24.11 42.77
C GLU A 757 5.44 -24.01 43.18
N LYS A 758 5.81 -22.99 43.97
CA LYS A 758 7.17 -22.81 44.53
C LYS A 758 8.28 -22.77 43.47
N VAL A 759 8.01 -22.13 42.33
CA VAL A 759 9.02 -21.88 41.27
C VAL A 759 10.25 -21.18 41.84
N ASP A 760 11.44 -21.55 41.36
CA ASP A 760 12.69 -20.98 41.86
C ASP A 760 12.92 -19.55 41.31
N LEU A 761 12.63 -18.55 42.16
CA LEU A 761 12.61 -17.12 41.81
C LEU A 761 13.99 -16.46 41.81
N ASN A 762 14.97 -17.05 42.50
CA ASN A 762 16.23 -16.38 42.86
C ASN A 762 17.40 -16.76 41.97
N LYS A 763 17.11 -17.47 40.89
CA LYS A 763 18.12 -17.92 39.97
C LYS A 763 18.39 -16.88 38.92
N LYS A 764 19.65 -16.85 38.51
CA LYS A 764 20.17 -15.89 37.56
C LYS A 764 20.18 -16.49 36.16
N ASP A 765 19.84 -15.68 35.19
CA ASP A 765 20.12 -15.93 33.78
C ASP A 765 21.62 -15.75 33.48
N ILE A 766 22.02 -15.99 32.22
CA ILE A 766 23.41 -15.81 31.77
C ILE A 766 23.94 -14.37 31.92
N GLN A 767 23.06 -13.37 32.00
CA GLN A 767 23.42 -11.96 32.27
C GLN A 767 23.51 -11.66 33.76
N GLY A 768 23.24 -12.65 34.63
CA GLY A 768 23.21 -12.47 36.06
C GLY A 768 21.89 -11.92 36.59
N LYS A 769 20.83 -11.75 35.78
CA LYS A 769 19.56 -11.17 36.21
C LYS A 769 18.64 -12.22 36.81
N THR A 770 18.04 -11.90 37.95
CA THR A 770 16.95 -12.64 38.60
C THR A 770 15.59 -12.22 38.05
N ILE A 771 14.52 -12.94 38.40
CA ILE A 771 13.15 -12.52 38.04
C ILE A 771 12.82 -11.12 38.54
N LEU A 772 13.32 -10.78 39.73
CA LEU A 772 13.05 -9.50 40.36
C LEU A 772 13.78 -8.37 39.63
N ASP A 773 15.01 -8.63 39.17
CA ASP A 773 15.76 -7.67 38.35
C ASP A 773 15.00 -7.35 37.04
N ILE A 774 14.43 -8.37 36.40
CA ILE A 774 13.63 -8.19 35.17
C ILE A 774 12.34 -7.42 35.47
N ALA A 775 11.58 -7.79 36.51
CA ALA A 775 10.36 -7.10 36.91
C ALA A 775 10.59 -5.61 37.19
N LEU A 776 11.66 -5.29 37.93
CA LEU A 776 12.04 -3.92 38.27
C LEU A 776 12.53 -3.14 37.05
N SER A 777 13.27 -3.78 36.14
CA SER A 777 13.72 -3.14 34.90
C SER A 777 12.57 -2.68 34.01
N LYS A 778 11.45 -3.41 34.05
CA LYS A 778 10.21 -3.12 33.31
C LYS A 778 9.17 -2.35 34.13
N GLN A 779 9.50 -1.97 35.37
CA GLN A 779 8.63 -1.20 36.27
C GLN A 779 7.31 -1.92 36.64
N TYR A 780 7.29 -3.25 36.71
CA TYR A 780 6.11 -4.02 37.15
C TYR A 780 6.01 -4.05 38.68
N PHE A 781 5.64 -2.90 39.28
CA PHE A 781 5.68 -2.66 40.72
C PHE A 781 4.87 -3.67 41.55
N HIS A 782 3.63 -3.94 41.14
CA HIS A 782 2.76 -4.87 41.87
C HIS A 782 3.33 -6.30 41.89
N LEU A 783 3.83 -6.77 40.74
CA LEU A 783 4.49 -8.06 40.64
C LEU A 783 5.81 -8.09 41.43
N ALA A 784 6.62 -7.03 41.36
CA ALA A 784 7.88 -6.94 42.11
C ALA A 784 7.64 -7.05 43.62
N VAL A 785 6.62 -6.37 44.16
CA VAL A 785 6.23 -6.48 45.58
C VAL A 785 5.84 -7.91 45.94
N LYS A 786 5.07 -8.56 45.07
CA LYS A 786 4.61 -9.93 45.28
C LYS A 786 5.76 -10.95 45.24
N LEU A 787 6.68 -10.79 44.29
CA LEU A 787 7.92 -11.56 44.21
C LEU A 787 8.77 -11.38 45.48
N MET A 788 8.96 -10.15 45.95
CA MET A 788 9.68 -9.85 47.20
C MET A 788 9.03 -10.56 48.41
N LYS A 789 7.69 -10.50 48.53
CA LYS A 789 6.96 -11.20 49.60
C LYS A 789 7.12 -12.72 49.54
N ALA A 790 7.23 -13.28 48.33
CA ALA A 790 7.50 -14.69 48.11
C ALA A 790 8.99 -15.08 48.30
N GLY A 791 9.86 -14.13 48.67
CA GLY A 791 11.27 -14.36 48.95
C GLY A 791 12.19 -14.20 47.73
N ALA A 792 11.74 -13.54 46.66
CA ALA A 792 12.60 -13.15 45.55
C ALA A 792 13.57 -12.02 45.97
N HIS A 793 14.82 -12.10 45.54
CA HIS A 793 15.84 -11.07 45.74
C HIS A 793 16.56 -10.75 44.43
N THR A 794 17.09 -9.54 44.36
CA THR A 794 17.89 -9.04 43.23
C THR A 794 19.28 -9.65 43.22
N ASN A 795 19.99 -9.54 42.08
CA ASN A 795 21.37 -9.98 42.02
C ASN A 795 22.31 -9.04 42.78
N ILE A 796 22.70 -9.42 43.99
CA ILE A 796 23.65 -8.68 44.83
C ILE A 796 25.09 -9.24 44.82
N SER A 797 25.48 -10.08 43.86
CA SER A 797 26.77 -10.78 43.93
C SER A 797 27.99 -9.86 43.95
N SER A 798 28.03 -8.84 43.09
CA SER A 798 29.13 -7.86 43.05
C SER A 798 29.18 -6.99 44.32
N PRO A 799 28.09 -6.32 44.76
CA PRO A 799 28.16 -5.49 45.95
C PRO A 799 28.34 -6.32 47.23
N SER A 800 27.78 -7.53 47.31
CA SER A 800 28.06 -8.44 48.43
C SER A 800 29.53 -8.84 48.47
N LYS A 801 30.18 -9.14 47.34
CA LYS A 801 31.61 -9.46 47.28
C LYS A 801 32.47 -8.27 47.68
N PHE A 802 32.14 -7.06 47.22
CA PHE A 802 32.81 -5.82 47.63
C PHE A 802 32.72 -5.61 49.15
N LEU A 803 31.53 -5.73 49.73
CA LEU A 803 31.33 -5.59 51.18
C LEU A 803 32.10 -6.66 51.96
N LYS A 804 32.10 -7.91 51.47
CA LYS A 804 32.90 -8.96 52.09
C LYS A 804 34.37 -8.57 52.06
N ASN A 805 34.91 -8.03 50.98
CA ASN A 805 36.34 -7.71 50.86
C ASN A 805 36.77 -6.38 51.51
N SER A 806 35.86 -5.65 52.17
CA SER A 806 36.16 -4.37 52.81
C SER A 806 36.53 -4.56 54.29
N ASP A 807 37.54 -3.84 54.79
CA ASP A 807 37.97 -3.88 56.20
C ASP A 807 37.36 -2.75 57.04
N ALA A 808 37.22 -2.95 58.36
CA ALA A 808 36.55 -1.99 59.25
C ALA A 808 37.27 -0.63 59.34
N ASN A 809 38.60 -0.60 59.23
CA ASN A 809 39.36 0.63 59.32
C ASN A 809 39.21 1.47 58.05
N SER A 810 39.25 0.85 56.87
CA SER A 810 39.06 1.57 55.61
C SER A 810 37.66 2.17 55.46
N ILE A 811 36.63 1.49 56.00
CA ILE A 811 35.26 2.00 56.06
C ILE A 811 35.19 3.25 56.95
N LEU A 812 35.76 3.19 58.15
CA LEU A 812 35.67 4.27 59.15
C LEU A 812 36.60 5.47 58.84
N GLU A 813 37.78 5.24 58.27
CA GLU A 813 38.74 6.31 57.93
C GLU A 813 38.38 7.04 56.63
N ARG A 814 37.74 6.34 55.67
CA ARG A 814 37.43 6.88 54.33
C ARG A 814 35.99 6.57 53.89
N PRO A 815 34.97 6.98 54.68
CA PRO A 815 33.57 6.65 54.41
C PRO A 815 33.08 7.14 53.04
N PHE A 816 33.53 8.33 52.60
CA PHE A 816 33.17 8.89 51.30
C PHE A 816 33.69 8.05 50.12
N LYS A 817 34.94 7.57 50.21
CA LYS A 817 35.53 6.71 49.17
C LYS A 817 34.81 5.37 49.12
N PHE A 818 34.59 4.76 50.28
CA PHE A 818 33.84 3.50 50.41
C PHE A 818 32.44 3.60 49.79
N LYS A 819 31.69 4.68 50.09
CA LYS A 819 30.36 4.93 49.50
C LYS A 819 30.39 4.99 47.97
N ASN A 820 31.36 5.70 47.39
CA ASN A 820 31.48 5.83 45.93
C ASN A 820 31.86 4.51 45.26
N ASP A 821 32.75 3.74 45.89
CA ASP A 821 33.15 2.43 45.36
C ASP A 821 31.99 1.42 45.47
N LEU A 822 31.23 1.41 46.57
CA LEU A 822 30.00 0.63 46.69
C LEU A 822 28.95 1.04 45.65
N LYS A 823 28.80 2.35 45.36
CA LYS A 823 27.87 2.84 44.32
C LYS A 823 28.19 2.28 42.93
N LYS A 824 29.47 2.03 42.61
CA LYS A 824 29.89 1.47 41.30
C LYS A 824 29.56 -0.02 41.16
N GLU A 825 29.42 -0.73 42.27
CA GLU A 825 29.07 -2.16 42.30
C GLU A 825 27.54 -2.40 42.20
N LEU A 826 26.72 -1.35 42.36
CA LEU A 826 25.27 -1.43 42.18
C LEU A 826 24.88 -1.34 40.70
N ASP A 827 23.67 -1.82 40.39
CA ASP A 827 23.12 -1.72 39.04
C ASP A 827 22.93 -0.26 38.60
N LYS A 828 23.03 -0.01 37.29
CA LYS A 828 22.82 1.32 36.71
C LYS A 828 21.36 1.76 36.79
N ASN A 829 20.41 0.82 36.69
CA ASN A 829 18.99 1.10 36.84
C ASN A 829 18.67 1.38 38.32
N SER A 830 18.15 2.57 38.60
CA SER A 830 17.91 3.04 39.97
C SER A 830 16.91 2.19 40.75
N LEU A 831 15.89 1.58 40.10
CA LEU A 831 14.92 0.70 40.78
C LEU A 831 15.54 -0.64 41.19
N ILE A 832 16.39 -1.20 40.32
CA ILE A 832 17.16 -2.41 40.62
C ILE A 832 18.16 -2.12 41.74
N ALA A 833 18.90 -1.01 41.64
CA ALA A 833 19.87 -0.59 42.65
C ALA A 833 19.21 -0.37 44.04
N MET A 834 18.04 0.26 44.10
CA MET A 834 17.29 0.41 45.35
C MET A 834 16.95 -0.95 45.98
N SER A 835 16.54 -1.92 45.16
CA SER A 835 16.20 -3.26 45.64
C SER A 835 17.45 -4.05 46.05
N GLN A 836 18.57 -3.92 45.33
CA GLN A 836 19.87 -4.48 45.75
C GLN A 836 20.32 -3.91 47.09
N ILE A 837 20.18 -2.59 47.30
CA ILE A 837 20.48 -1.94 48.58
C ILE A 837 19.60 -2.50 49.70
N ASN A 838 18.30 -2.68 49.44
CA ASN A 838 17.40 -3.29 50.39
C ASN A 838 17.81 -4.73 50.74
N ASP A 839 18.15 -5.56 49.75
CA ASP A 839 18.57 -6.94 49.96
C ASP A 839 19.89 -7.02 50.76
N LEU A 840 20.85 -6.14 50.49
CA LEU A 840 22.07 -6.00 51.27
C LEU A 840 21.76 -5.59 52.72
N TYR A 841 20.89 -4.61 52.92
CA TYR A 841 20.45 -4.16 54.24
C TYR A 841 19.84 -5.31 55.05
N VAL A 842 18.93 -6.08 54.45
CA VAL A 842 18.31 -7.27 55.07
C VAL A 842 19.36 -8.32 55.42
N GLN A 843 20.29 -8.62 54.50
CA GLN A 843 21.32 -9.62 54.75
C GLN A 843 22.31 -9.22 55.85
N ILE A 844 22.69 -7.94 55.94
CA ILE A 844 23.55 -7.42 57.01
C ILE A 844 22.81 -7.43 58.35
N LYS A 845 21.54 -7.02 58.37
CA LYS A 845 20.70 -7.07 59.59
C LYS A 845 20.55 -8.50 60.11
N ASN A 846 20.40 -9.46 59.20
CA ASN A 846 20.29 -10.89 59.50
C ASN A 846 21.65 -11.61 59.65
N ASN A 847 22.77 -10.88 59.68
CA ASN A 847 24.14 -11.41 59.85
C ASN A 847 24.60 -12.45 58.80
N ARG A 848 24.10 -12.35 57.55
CA ARG A 848 24.41 -13.28 56.45
C ARG A 848 25.64 -12.89 55.60
N ILE A 849 26.09 -11.64 55.63
CA ILE A 849 27.32 -11.17 54.96
C ILE A 849 28.40 -10.94 56.03
N ARG A 850 29.56 -11.61 55.94
CA ARG A 850 30.72 -11.53 56.86
C ARG A 850 32.01 -11.20 56.09
N THR A 851 32.95 -10.46 56.68
CA THR A 851 34.29 -10.14 56.13
C THR A 851 35.17 -11.40 55.97
N PRO A 852 36.21 -11.41 55.11
CA PRO A 852 36.85 -12.62 54.63
C PRO A 852 37.92 -13.08 55.62
N THR A 853 38.02 -14.40 55.76
CA THR A 853 39.03 -15.10 56.55
C THR A 853 40.44 -14.81 56.03
N GLY A 854 41.26 -14.16 56.87
CA GLY A 854 42.66 -13.83 56.56
C GLY A 854 43.33 -12.89 57.56
N TYR A 855 42.57 -12.23 58.43
CA TYR A 855 43.11 -11.44 59.54
C TYR A 855 42.78 -12.14 60.87
N ALA A 856 43.81 -12.64 61.55
CA ALA A 856 43.68 -13.31 62.85
C ALA A 856 44.00 -12.30 63.98
N PRO A 857 43.02 -11.89 64.81
CA PRO A 857 43.34 -11.39 66.13
C PRO A 857 43.53 -12.60 67.05
N LYS A 858 44.70 -12.66 67.73
CA LYS A 858 44.88 -13.51 68.90
C LYS A 858 43.72 -13.22 69.86
N GLU A 859 43.08 -14.30 70.34
CA GLU A 859 41.89 -14.33 71.19
C GLU A 859 40.56 -14.20 70.42
N GLY A 860 39.98 -15.36 70.14
CA GLY A 860 38.86 -15.55 69.24
C GLY A 860 37.60 -14.81 69.64
N VAL A 861 37.09 -13.99 68.72
CA VAL A 861 35.74 -13.44 68.76
C VAL A 861 35.24 -13.26 67.32
N SER A 862 34.01 -13.73 67.06
CA SER A 862 33.25 -13.46 65.83
C SER A 862 32.93 -11.96 65.74
N PHE A 863 33.17 -11.35 64.58
CA PHE A 863 32.49 -10.09 64.29
C PHE A 863 31.03 -10.32 63.88
N PHE A 864 30.20 -9.33 64.20
CA PHE A 864 28.80 -9.38 64.66
C PHE A 864 28.57 -9.74 66.14
N LYS A 865 29.63 -9.96 66.94
CA LYS A 865 29.59 -9.88 68.41
C LYS A 865 30.98 -9.60 69.04
N GLY A 866 31.45 -8.35 69.09
CA GLY A 866 32.63 -7.94 69.90
C GLY A 866 33.37 -6.68 69.39
N LYS A 867 34.04 -5.90 70.28
CA LYS A 867 34.78 -4.61 70.13
C LYS A 867 34.08 -3.43 69.39
N SER A 868 34.31 -2.19 69.88
CA SER A 868 33.61 -0.96 69.46
C SER A 868 33.67 -0.67 67.95
N ASN A 869 34.77 -1.01 67.29
CA ASN A 869 35.06 -0.50 65.95
C ASN A 869 34.25 -1.18 64.85
N ASP A 870 34.11 -2.51 64.80
CA ASP A 870 33.30 -3.10 63.71
C ASP A 870 31.79 -3.13 64.02
N ALA A 871 31.39 -2.85 65.27
CA ALA A 871 30.03 -2.38 65.54
C ALA A 871 29.79 -1.00 64.90
N LYS A 872 30.73 -0.05 65.08
CA LYS A 872 30.69 1.26 64.40
C LYS A 872 30.77 1.13 62.88
N ALA A 873 31.61 0.25 62.34
CA ALA A 873 31.72 0.03 60.90
C ALA A 873 30.44 -0.60 60.34
N ARG A 874 29.79 -1.52 61.06
CA ARG A 874 28.46 -2.03 60.69
C ARG A 874 27.42 -0.91 60.63
N ASP A 875 27.37 -0.07 61.65
CA ASP A 875 26.44 1.06 61.70
C ASP A 875 26.72 2.06 60.57
N GLU A 876 27.99 2.31 60.26
CA GLU A 876 28.44 3.13 59.13
C GLU A 876 28.00 2.54 57.79
N VAL A 877 28.18 1.24 57.55
CA VAL A 877 27.71 0.57 56.32
C VAL A 877 26.18 0.68 56.19
N LEU A 878 25.43 0.47 57.28
CA LEU A 878 23.98 0.63 57.27
C LEU A 878 23.55 2.08 57.02
N SER A 879 24.31 3.06 57.50
CA SER A 879 24.13 4.49 57.20
C SER A 879 24.37 4.78 55.71
N VAL A 880 25.49 4.31 55.17
CA VAL A 880 25.85 4.46 53.75
C VAL A 880 24.80 3.84 52.83
N LEU A 881 24.29 2.65 53.17
CA LEU A 881 23.21 2.01 52.40
C LEU A 881 21.94 2.87 52.36
N LYS A 882 21.55 3.49 53.48
CA LYS A 882 20.40 4.42 53.51
C LYS A 882 20.63 5.66 52.66
N GLU A 883 21.82 6.27 52.75
CA GLU A 883 22.15 7.43 51.92
C GLU A 883 22.17 7.12 50.43
N LEU A 884 22.67 5.93 50.04
CA LEU A 884 22.64 5.47 48.65
C LEU A 884 21.21 5.18 48.19
N TYR A 885 20.38 4.62 49.06
CA TYR A 885 18.96 4.38 48.79
C TYR A 885 18.22 5.69 48.49
N ASP A 886 18.40 6.73 49.33
CA ASP A 886 17.81 8.05 49.13
C ASP A 886 18.32 8.73 47.85
N SER A 887 19.62 8.61 47.59
CA SER A 887 20.22 9.12 46.36
C SER A 887 19.56 8.51 45.12
N LYS A 888 19.34 7.19 45.12
CA LYS A 888 18.69 6.50 44.00
C LYS A 888 17.20 6.81 43.88
N LEU A 889 16.50 6.96 45.00
CA LEU A 889 15.11 7.42 45.01
C LEU A 889 15.00 8.84 44.43
N THR A 890 15.92 9.74 44.76
CA THR A 890 15.96 11.11 44.23
C THR A 890 16.24 11.11 42.72
N GLU A 891 17.15 10.26 42.24
CA GLU A 891 17.43 10.08 40.80
C GLU A 891 16.16 9.65 40.02
N ILE A 892 15.29 8.80 40.60
CA ILE A 892 14.02 8.38 39.98
C ILE A 892 13.02 9.52 39.94
N LEU A 893 12.90 10.28 41.03
CA LEU A 893 11.94 11.39 41.14
C LEU A 893 12.33 12.61 40.28
N GLY A 894 13.61 12.76 39.91
CA GLY A 894 14.14 13.91 39.15
C GLY A 894 14.22 13.76 37.62
N ASN A 895 14.14 12.55 37.05
CA ASN A 895 14.37 12.27 35.62
C ASN A 895 13.07 12.08 34.79
N LEU A 896 12.04 12.91 34.99
CA LEU A 896 10.81 12.82 34.18
C LEU A 896 10.96 13.65 32.87
N PRO A 897 10.82 13.04 31.67
CA PRO A 897 10.92 13.76 30.40
C PRO A 897 9.70 14.67 30.19
N GLY A 898 9.94 15.87 29.64
CA GLY A 898 8.91 16.86 29.36
C GLY A 898 8.21 16.61 28.02
N GLU A 899 6.90 16.33 28.06
CA GLU A 899 5.91 16.57 26.99
C GLU A 899 4.47 16.22 27.49
N GLY A 900 3.51 17.18 27.44
CA GLY A 900 2.04 16.95 27.59
C GLY A 900 1.40 17.04 29.00
N VAL A 901 0.93 18.21 29.44
CA VAL A 901 0.64 18.55 30.87
C VAL A 901 -0.51 17.78 31.57
N GLU A 902 -1.55 17.32 30.87
CA GLU A 902 -2.74 16.72 31.54
C GLU A 902 -2.69 15.20 31.69
N GLU A 903 -2.26 14.45 30.67
CA GLU A 903 -1.99 13.01 30.81
C GLU A 903 -0.82 12.74 31.76
N ILE A 904 0.20 13.62 31.79
CA ILE A 904 1.30 13.56 32.78
C ILE A 904 0.74 13.52 34.20
N LYS A 905 -0.16 14.43 34.60
CA LYS A 905 -0.61 14.50 36.00
C LYS A 905 -1.31 13.23 36.47
N ARG A 906 -2.04 12.56 35.57
CA ARG A 906 -2.75 11.31 35.89
C ARG A 906 -1.78 10.14 35.94
N SER A 907 -0.89 10.01 34.95
CA SER A 907 0.14 8.97 34.88
C SER A 907 1.19 9.09 35.98
N GLN A 908 1.60 10.32 36.31
CA GLN A 908 2.54 10.64 37.39
C GLN A 908 1.95 10.33 38.77
N LYS A 909 0.65 10.61 38.98
CA LYS A 909 -0.04 10.24 40.22
C LYS A 909 -0.17 8.72 40.38
N LEU A 910 -0.38 8.00 39.28
CA LEU A 910 -0.44 6.54 39.27
C LEU A 910 0.94 5.94 39.59
N PHE A 911 1.98 6.39 38.89
CA PHE A 911 3.38 6.02 39.12
C PHE A 911 3.82 6.30 40.57
N ASP A 912 3.47 7.46 41.12
CA ASP A 912 3.73 7.80 42.52
C ASP A 912 3.06 6.83 43.50
N THR A 913 1.88 6.32 43.16
CA THR A 913 1.13 5.38 44.02
C THR A 913 1.77 4.00 44.02
N GLU A 914 2.18 3.51 42.84
CA GLU A 914 2.82 2.20 42.67
C GLU A 914 4.25 2.17 43.22
N LEU A 915 5.02 3.25 43.01
CA LEU A 915 6.35 3.40 43.59
C LEU A 915 6.29 3.45 45.12
N LYS A 916 5.31 4.16 45.70
CA LYS A 916 5.06 4.14 47.16
C LYS A 916 4.76 2.74 47.67
N LEU A 917 3.99 1.96 46.91
CA LEU A 917 3.69 0.58 47.26
C LEU A 917 4.97 -0.28 47.27
N LEU A 918 5.84 -0.14 46.27
CA LEU A 918 7.13 -0.83 46.24
C LEU A 918 7.99 -0.45 47.44
N ILE A 919 8.16 0.85 47.69
CA ILE A 919 8.96 1.38 48.80
C ILE A 919 8.45 0.82 50.13
N LYS A 920 7.15 0.87 50.41
CA LYS A 920 6.56 0.39 51.68
C LYS A 920 6.88 -1.08 51.99
N ASN A 921 7.10 -1.90 50.96
CA ASN A 921 7.38 -3.32 51.12
C ASN A 921 8.88 -3.65 51.27
N GLN A 922 9.77 -2.66 51.21
CA GLN A 922 11.20 -2.82 51.44
C GLN A 922 11.56 -2.61 52.92
N ASP A 923 12.38 -3.50 53.50
CA ASP A 923 12.75 -3.46 54.92
C ASP A 923 13.55 -2.20 55.28
N ILE A 924 14.36 -1.69 54.35
CA ILE A 924 15.16 -0.47 54.56
C ILE A 924 14.27 0.77 54.74
N SER A 925 13.03 0.74 54.25
CA SER A 925 12.08 1.86 54.29
C SER A 925 11.13 1.83 55.49
N ARG A 926 11.07 0.77 56.32
CA ARG A 926 10.06 0.61 57.40
C ARG A 926 10.15 1.62 58.57
N LYS A 927 10.97 2.67 58.46
CA LYS A 927 10.92 3.88 59.31
C LYS A 927 10.17 5.06 58.69
N VAL A 928 9.61 4.92 57.47
CA VAL A 928 9.00 6.00 56.66
C VAL A 928 7.56 6.37 57.08
N ASP A 929 6.98 5.80 58.15
CA ASP A 929 5.63 6.14 58.64
C ASP A 929 5.55 7.44 59.49
N LYS A 930 6.24 8.51 59.05
CA LYS A 930 5.85 9.89 59.38
C LYS A 930 5.76 10.66 58.07
N LYS A 931 4.66 11.42 57.88
CA LYS A 931 4.45 12.31 56.72
C LYS A 931 5.78 12.97 56.33
N SER A 932 6.31 12.62 55.17
CA SER A 932 7.42 13.34 54.58
C SER A 932 6.94 14.75 54.27
N ILE A 933 7.24 15.71 55.15
CA ILE A 933 7.19 17.12 54.77
C ILE A 933 8.43 17.33 53.91
N GLN A 934 8.23 17.57 52.62
CA GLN A 934 9.28 18.08 51.74
C GLN A 934 9.57 19.52 52.20
N GLU A 935 10.61 19.71 53.01
CA GLU A 935 11.17 21.04 53.20
C GLU A 935 12.24 21.26 52.13
N ALA A 936 11.90 22.07 51.12
CA ALA A 936 12.86 22.59 50.17
C ALA A 936 13.77 23.58 50.89
N VAL A 937 15.01 23.16 51.18
CA VAL A 937 16.08 24.11 51.54
C VAL A 937 17.05 24.16 50.36
N GLY A 938 16.76 25.07 49.43
CA GLY A 938 17.57 25.27 48.20
C GLY A 938 17.39 24.18 47.14
N THR A 939 18.44 23.93 46.34
CA THR A 939 18.42 23.06 45.14
C THR A 939 18.62 21.56 45.43
N SER A 940 18.55 21.11 46.69
CA SER A 940 18.70 19.68 47.03
C SER A 940 17.59 19.19 47.96
N LEU A 941 16.83 18.20 47.52
CA LEU A 941 15.90 17.42 48.36
C LEU A 941 16.71 16.50 49.28
N LYS A 942 16.60 16.68 50.61
CA LYS A 942 17.12 15.73 51.60
C LYS A 942 15.95 15.04 52.31
N ILE A 943 15.95 13.71 52.31
CA ILE A 943 15.03 12.91 53.12
C ILE A 943 15.60 12.85 54.55
N LYS A 944 14.80 13.21 55.54
CA LYS A 944 15.16 13.15 56.96
C LYS A 944 14.57 11.87 57.56
N TRP A 945 15.45 10.95 57.98
CA TRP A 945 15.12 9.62 58.52
C TRP A 945 14.52 9.63 59.92
#